data_AF-K3VYQ3-F1
#
_entry.id   AF-K3VYQ3-F1
#
_cell.length_a   1.000
_cell.length_b   1.000
_cell.length_c   1.000
_cell.angle_alpha   90.00
_cell.angle_beta   90.00
_cell.angle_gamma   90.00
#
_symmetry.space_group_name_H-M   'P 1'
#
loop_
_entity.id
_entity.type
_entity.pdbx_description
1 polymer ?
#
loop_
_entity_poly.entity_id
_entity_poly.type
_entity_poly.pdbx_seq_one_letter_code
_entity_poly.pdbx_strand_id
1 'polypeptide(L)'
;MSFIPTRRRRPQEFTLPNGKKVIASLPEDIDELREKHGRRSDVQVEIVIHGSPEHHNYLRETRDHHEGRRHHFRQKHGPAFDEWEDMQAQLDLVNSHLERLSTNTSNLNANFDKFGYGAELRTYDDDEPAAGVDSSNMSTSDTLSIGSSGSQSRLGETIKLFKKPVVKQWFHKGLLWRASENTEIMAIELFFDLLYVGIIHVNGEHVWAEPTGKELLRFAITFIMSWKIWSDITLILSWFETDDVFTRLEILFEIACLLGFSTNMTYAFHEGEHNTYKMLISFYVAARFRGITHFLYTAYLLPMVRGVMFCQAINVIVPAAIWIASIHVEMPSRLGLIWVAIALDMCGQSILTGLFQWARTTSQPKRFAKYLSGIFEFFPAVNIEHRVERTNAFVSLVFGYSVMGPMFQSYGGYTVDVFLGKAVLGLCQAFVFNWIYFDVDGSNINVHAIRRAVYSSSIWHYAHLPFIMGYILSSAGLSKLVLAADTPGANPEHLTEHYIERTDPEIADGIRYFYCHGLAIALFFMGVISACHDHRHPATRRLSKKTRLANRALVCLILFCLPLAKGLNSLNLVSITLGLTVWVLLLELFGKSCRSDPFIGEKKGCSVRYKCKCSKKDLENANLDEKPKTATAEVLELGPREKTAVADVQD
;
A
#
# COMPACT_ATOMS: atom_id res chain seq x y z
N MET A 1 30.00 21.11 7.61
CA MET A 1 29.73 20.38 8.87
C MET A 1 28.79 21.26 9.68
N SER A 2 27.48 21.09 9.49
CA SER A 2 26.43 21.84 10.17
C SER A 2 25.23 20.90 10.27
N PHE A 3 25.17 20.18 11.38
CA PHE A 3 24.08 19.27 11.69
C PHE A 3 22.81 20.11 11.89
N ILE A 4 21.80 19.89 11.03
CA ILE A 4 20.43 20.25 11.38
C ILE A 4 20.02 19.22 12.45
N PRO A 5 19.74 19.63 13.69
CA PRO A 5 19.35 18.69 14.73
C PRO A 5 17.94 18.20 14.37
N THR A 6 17.85 16.94 13.91
CA THR A 6 16.62 16.15 14.02
C THR A 6 16.10 16.34 15.44
N ARG A 7 14.81 16.67 15.60
CA ARG A 7 14.16 16.98 16.89
C ARG A 7 14.29 15.78 17.85
N ARG A 8 15.45 15.69 18.52
CA ARG A 8 15.79 14.60 19.44
C ARG A 8 14.78 14.63 20.58
N ARG A 9 14.15 13.48 20.85
CA ARG A 9 13.21 13.35 21.96
C ARG A 9 14.00 13.59 23.24
N ARG A 10 13.63 14.63 24.00
CA ARG A 10 14.32 14.97 25.24
C ARG A 10 14.21 13.80 26.23
N PRO A 11 15.28 13.47 26.97
CA PRO A 11 15.22 12.43 27.99
C PRO A 11 14.15 12.78 29.02
N GLN A 12 13.37 11.77 29.42
CA GLN A 12 12.32 11.94 30.41
C GLN A 12 12.95 11.89 31.79
N GLU A 13 12.72 12.92 32.59
CA GLU A 13 13.29 13.03 33.93
C GLU A 13 12.18 13.03 34.96
N PHE A 14 12.31 12.20 35.99
CA PHE A 14 11.41 12.19 37.14
C PHE A 14 12.15 11.82 38.42
N THR A 15 11.55 12.08 39.57
CA THR A 15 12.17 11.84 40.89
C THR A 15 11.45 10.74 41.63
N LEU A 16 12.22 9.85 42.26
CA LEU A 16 11.71 8.78 43.11
C LEU A 16 11.40 9.30 44.53
N PRO A 17 10.59 8.58 45.32
CA PRO A 17 10.21 8.96 46.68
C PRO A 17 11.41 9.14 47.63
N ASN A 18 12.50 8.43 47.36
CA ASN A 18 13.76 8.46 48.10
C ASN A 18 14.67 9.66 47.71
N GLY A 19 14.22 10.55 46.82
CA GLY A 19 14.98 11.71 46.34
C GLY A 19 15.97 11.41 45.21
N LYS A 20 16.04 10.17 44.72
CA LYS A 20 16.85 9.82 43.55
C LYS A 20 16.21 10.36 42.27
N LYS A 21 17.03 10.86 41.35
CA LYS A 21 16.57 11.35 40.04
C LYS A 21 16.73 10.25 39.01
N VAL A 22 15.64 9.86 38.36
CA VAL A 22 15.64 8.88 37.28
C VAL A 22 15.62 9.61 35.94
N ILE A 23 16.59 9.30 35.09
CA ILE A 23 16.66 9.81 33.72
C ILE A 23 16.42 8.64 32.78
N ALA A 24 15.27 8.64 32.13
CA ALA A 24 14.90 7.68 31.11
C ALA A 24 15.26 8.23 29.73
N SER A 25 16.29 7.68 29.12
CA SER A 25 16.81 8.13 27.83
C SER A 25 16.76 7.02 26.77
N LEU A 26 16.96 7.43 25.52
CA LEU A 26 17.16 6.51 24.42
C LEU A 26 18.48 5.75 24.62
N PRO A 27 18.58 4.49 24.15
CA PRO A 27 19.78 3.67 24.36
C PRO A 27 21.09 4.30 23.88
N GLU A 28 21.04 5.11 22.82
CA GLU A 28 22.19 5.79 22.22
C GLU A 28 22.80 6.84 23.15
N ASP A 29 21.96 7.48 23.98
CA ASP A 29 22.37 8.57 24.87
C ASP A 29 22.75 8.06 26.28
N ILE A 30 22.53 6.75 26.57
CA ILE A 30 22.72 6.22 27.92
C ILE A 30 24.17 6.26 28.36
N ASP A 31 25.11 5.87 27.48
CA ASP A 31 26.52 5.84 27.84
C ASP A 31 27.08 7.25 28.03
N GLU A 32 26.64 8.21 27.19
CA GLU A 32 26.97 9.64 27.31
C GLU A 32 26.38 10.24 28.60
N LEU A 33 25.12 9.92 28.92
CA LEU A 33 24.46 10.38 30.14
C LEU A 33 25.08 9.73 31.39
N ARG A 34 25.48 8.46 31.33
CA ARG A 34 26.17 7.78 32.44
C ARG A 34 27.54 8.40 32.70
N GLU A 35 28.28 8.75 31.66
CA GLU A 35 29.55 9.45 31.81
C GLU A 35 29.36 10.88 32.37
N LYS A 36 28.34 11.60 31.90
CA LYS A 36 28.03 12.97 32.31
C LYS A 36 27.52 13.08 33.75
N HIS A 37 26.66 12.15 34.17
CA HIS A 37 26.04 12.17 35.50
C HIS A 37 26.82 11.36 36.54
N GLY A 38 27.71 10.44 36.13
CA GLY A 38 28.59 9.69 37.03
C GLY A 38 29.66 10.54 37.74
N ARG A 39 29.94 11.76 37.27
CA ARG A 39 30.92 12.68 37.87
C ARG A 39 30.35 13.64 38.92
N ARG A 40 29.02 13.72 39.09
CA ARG A 40 28.38 14.60 40.08
C ARG A 40 28.07 13.81 41.35
N SER A 41 28.76 14.11 42.45
CA SER A 41 28.62 13.44 43.74
C SER A 41 27.41 13.86 44.59
N ASP A 42 26.67 14.89 44.18
CA ASP A 42 25.61 15.49 45.02
C ASP A 42 24.19 14.92 44.81
N VAL A 43 23.94 14.12 43.76
CA VAL A 43 22.62 13.52 43.52
C VAL A 43 22.78 12.10 43.01
N GLN A 44 22.17 11.10 43.66
CA GLN A 44 22.07 9.74 43.12
C GLN A 44 21.16 9.76 41.90
N VAL A 45 21.75 9.80 40.70
CA VAL A 45 21.06 9.77 39.42
C VAL A 45 21.08 8.35 38.86
N GLU A 46 19.90 7.82 38.55
CA GLU A 46 19.74 6.49 37.98
C GLU A 46 19.28 6.59 36.52
N ILE A 47 20.05 5.98 35.62
CA ILE A 47 19.83 6.12 34.17
C ILE A 47 19.32 4.79 33.62
N VAL A 48 18.08 4.82 33.14
CA VAL A 48 17.35 3.64 32.66
C VAL A 48 16.96 3.81 31.20
N ILE A 49 16.84 2.68 30.51
CA ILE A 49 16.35 2.68 29.12
C ILE A 49 14.86 3.02 29.12
N HIS A 50 14.48 4.02 28.33
CA HIS A 50 13.08 4.37 28.14
C HIS A 50 12.26 3.15 27.63
N GLY A 51 11.26 2.75 28.40
CA GLY A 51 10.35 1.63 28.10
C GLY A 51 10.84 0.25 28.56
N SER A 52 11.95 0.20 29.29
CA SER A 52 12.42 -1.01 29.95
C SER A 52 11.51 -1.43 31.12
N PRO A 53 11.57 -2.71 31.57
CA PRO A 53 10.86 -3.16 32.76
C PRO A 53 11.21 -2.33 34.01
N GLU A 54 12.47 -1.91 34.13
CA GLU A 54 12.95 -1.05 35.21
C GLU A 54 12.32 0.35 35.14
N HIS A 55 12.27 0.95 33.94
CA HIS A 55 11.58 2.22 33.73
C HIS A 55 10.09 2.14 34.12
N HIS A 56 9.41 1.05 33.77
CA HIS A 56 8.01 0.84 34.14
C HIS A 56 7.83 0.67 35.65
N ASN A 57 8.75 -0.03 36.32
CA ASN A 57 8.69 -0.23 37.77
C ASN A 57 8.91 1.10 38.52
N TYR A 58 9.89 1.91 38.11
CA TYR A 58 10.13 3.22 38.71
C TYR A 58 8.97 4.19 38.48
N LEU A 59 8.36 4.18 37.29
CA LEU A 59 7.15 4.98 37.05
C LEU A 59 5.97 4.53 37.91
N ARG A 60 5.81 3.21 38.12
CA ARG A 60 4.76 2.67 39.01
C ARG A 60 5.00 3.09 40.45
N GLU A 61 6.23 2.99 40.95
CA GLU A 61 6.61 3.41 42.29
C GLU A 61 6.37 4.92 42.52
N THR A 62 6.82 5.76 41.57
CA THR A 62 6.58 7.21 41.62
C THR A 62 5.09 7.54 41.57
N ARG A 63 4.32 6.86 40.72
CA ARG A 63 2.85 7.03 40.66
C ARG A 63 2.19 6.67 41.98
N ASP A 64 2.49 5.49 42.52
CA ASP A 64 1.86 4.98 43.75
C ASP A 64 2.21 5.91 44.95
N HIS A 65 3.42 6.49 44.98
CA HIS A 65 3.80 7.53 45.94
C HIS A 65 3.00 8.82 45.79
N HIS A 66 2.83 9.33 44.56
CA HIS A 66 2.03 10.52 44.31
C HIS A 66 0.54 10.29 44.61
N GLU A 67 0.00 9.11 44.29
CA GLU A 67 -1.36 8.69 44.67
C GLU A 67 -1.51 8.65 46.20
N GLY A 68 -0.53 8.09 46.92
CA GLY A 68 -0.51 8.11 48.38
C GLY A 68 -0.49 9.52 48.98
N ARG A 69 0.33 10.43 48.42
CA ARG A 69 0.36 11.85 48.83
C ARG A 69 -0.95 12.56 48.53
N ARG A 70 -1.54 12.29 47.37
CA ARG A 70 -2.85 12.80 46.95
C ARG A 70 -3.94 12.37 47.94
N HIS A 71 -3.97 11.10 48.34
CA HIS A 71 -4.88 10.61 49.39
C HIS A 71 -4.66 11.29 50.73
N HIS A 72 -3.41 11.52 51.12
CA HIS A 72 -3.10 12.23 52.37
C HIS A 72 -3.56 13.70 52.35
N PHE A 73 -3.35 14.41 51.24
CA PHE A 73 -3.86 15.78 51.06
C PHE A 73 -5.39 15.82 51.05
N ARG A 74 -6.04 14.84 50.42
CA ARG A 74 -7.50 14.69 50.45
C ARG A 74 -8.04 14.53 51.87
N GLN A 75 -7.38 13.71 52.70
CA GLN A 75 -7.76 13.56 54.11
C GLN A 75 -7.54 14.84 54.92
N LYS A 76 -6.51 15.63 54.60
CA LYS A 76 -6.16 16.85 55.33
C LYS A 76 -7.04 18.06 54.98
N HIS A 77 -7.45 18.19 53.72
CA HIS A 77 -8.13 19.38 53.21
C HIS A 77 -9.58 19.13 52.75
N GLY A 78 -10.03 17.87 52.73
CA GLY A 78 -11.42 17.47 52.51
C GLY A 78 -12.05 18.12 51.27
N PRO A 79 -13.16 18.87 51.41
CA PRO A 79 -13.96 19.35 50.27
C PRO A 79 -13.22 20.36 49.36
N ALA A 80 -12.29 21.16 49.90
CA ALA A 80 -11.52 22.11 49.10
C ALA A 80 -10.50 21.43 48.17
N PHE A 81 -10.01 20.24 48.54
CA PHE A 81 -9.14 19.44 47.68
C PHE A 81 -9.92 18.83 46.52
N ASP A 82 -11.14 18.36 46.79
CA ASP A 82 -12.02 17.76 45.78
C ASP A 82 -12.43 18.78 44.71
N GLU A 83 -12.67 20.05 45.07
CA GLU A 83 -12.94 21.14 44.11
C GLU A 83 -11.71 21.50 43.26
N TRP A 84 -10.53 21.60 43.90
CA TRP A 84 -9.27 21.86 43.17
C TRP A 84 -8.95 20.76 42.17
N GLU A 85 -9.19 19.51 42.56
CA GLU A 85 -8.98 18.34 41.71
C GLU A 85 -9.93 18.29 40.52
N ASP A 86 -11.21 18.61 40.70
CA ASP A 86 -12.17 18.73 39.60
C ASP A 86 -11.75 19.83 38.62
N MET A 87 -11.35 21.00 39.14
CA MET A 87 -10.85 22.09 38.31
C MET A 87 -9.58 21.71 37.51
N GLN A 88 -8.64 21.00 38.15
CA GLN A 88 -7.43 20.53 37.47
C GLN A 88 -7.76 19.47 36.39
N ALA A 89 -8.68 18.55 36.68
CA ALA A 89 -9.13 17.54 35.71
C ALA A 89 -9.81 18.18 34.48
N GLN A 90 -10.60 19.23 34.69
CA GLN A 90 -11.21 20.00 33.60
C GLN A 90 -10.15 20.74 32.77
N LEU A 91 -9.15 21.35 33.41
CA LEU A 91 -8.04 22.01 32.72
C LEU A 91 -7.20 21.02 31.91
N ASP A 92 -6.88 19.85 32.47
CA ASP A 92 -6.13 18.80 31.77
C ASP A 92 -6.92 18.26 30.57
N LEU A 93 -8.25 18.12 30.70
CA LEU A 93 -9.12 17.74 29.59
C LEU A 93 -9.09 18.78 28.47
N VAL A 94 -9.22 20.07 28.79
CA VAL A 94 -9.16 21.16 27.82
C VAL A 94 -7.79 21.22 27.14
N ASN A 95 -6.70 21.10 27.89
CA ASN A 95 -5.34 21.05 27.35
C ASN A 95 -5.14 19.85 26.41
N SER A 96 -5.66 18.68 26.78
CA SER A 96 -5.59 17.49 25.92
C SER A 96 -6.37 17.68 24.61
N HIS A 97 -7.48 18.43 24.65
CA HIS A 97 -8.25 18.78 23.45
C HIS A 97 -7.49 19.76 22.57
N LEU A 98 -6.84 20.78 23.15
CA LEU A 98 -5.99 21.72 22.41
C LEU A 98 -4.79 21.02 21.76
N GLU A 99 -4.14 20.10 22.47
CA GLU A 99 -3.03 19.32 21.93
C GLU A 99 -3.48 18.40 20.78
N ARG A 100 -4.65 17.74 20.92
CA ARG A 100 -5.27 16.95 19.85
C ARG A 100 -5.62 17.78 18.61
N LEU A 101 -6.13 18.98 18.79
CA LEU A 101 -6.40 19.89 17.68
C LEU A 101 -5.10 20.28 16.98
N SER A 102 -4.06 20.68 17.73
CA SER A 102 -2.77 21.07 17.16
C SER A 102 -2.10 19.94 16.36
N THR A 103 -2.17 18.70 16.86
CA THR A 103 -1.57 17.52 16.22
C THR A 103 -2.35 17.10 14.97
N ASN A 104 -3.69 17.12 15.00
CA ASN A 104 -4.51 16.82 13.83
C ASN A 104 -4.33 17.87 12.72
N THR A 105 -4.28 19.16 13.07
CA THR A 105 -4.03 20.23 12.09
C THR A 105 -2.65 20.11 11.44
N SER A 106 -1.63 19.68 12.21
CA SER A 106 -0.27 19.51 11.66
C SER A 106 -0.17 18.41 10.60
N ASN A 107 -0.91 17.30 10.75
CA ASN A 107 -0.90 16.20 9.79
C ASN A 107 -1.67 16.54 8.50
N LEU A 108 -2.79 17.26 8.61
CA LEU A 108 -3.49 17.76 7.41
C LEU A 108 -2.64 18.79 6.67
N ASN A 109 -2.11 19.80 7.38
CA ASN A 109 -1.32 20.87 6.77
C ASN A 109 -0.07 20.33 6.05
N ALA A 110 0.59 19.30 6.59
CA ALA A 110 1.76 18.69 5.95
C ALA A 110 1.46 18.11 4.54
N ASN A 111 0.25 17.60 4.30
CA ASN A 111 -0.16 17.08 2.98
C ASN A 111 -0.52 18.20 2.00
N PHE A 112 -1.07 19.32 2.48
CA PHE A 112 -1.49 20.45 1.65
C PHE A 112 -0.32 21.37 1.30
N ASP A 113 0.55 21.66 2.28
CA ASP A 113 1.78 22.45 2.10
C ASP A 113 2.67 21.87 0.99
N LYS A 114 2.67 20.54 0.81
CA LYS A 114 3.41 19.83 -0.23
C LYS A 114 3.06 20.32 -1.65
N PHE A 115 1.79 20.57 -1.92
CA PHE A 115 1.33 21.06 -3.22
C PHE A 115 1.34 22.60 -3.28
N GLY A 116 1.91 23.26 -2.27
CA GLY A 116 1.93 24.71 -2.13
C GLY A 116 0.64 25.30 -1.56
N TYR A 117 -0.28 24.47 -1.06
CA TYR A 117 -1.50 24.94 -0.39
C TYR A 117 -1.21 25.21 1.09
N GLY A 118 -0.54 26.34 1.36
CA GLY A 118 -0.18 26.77 2.72
C GLY A 118 -1.36 27.31 3.54
N ALA A 119 -1.46 26.85 4.80
CA ALA A 119 -2.07 27.40 6.04
C ALA A 119 -3.40 28.21 6.06
N GLU A 120 -4.03 28.55 4.93
CA GLU A 120 -5.30 29.31 4.86
C GLU A 120 -6.31 28.68 3.89
N LEU A 121 -6.31 27.36 3.73
CA LEU A 121 -7.35 26.69 2.95
C LEU A 121 -8.68 26.77 3.72
N ARG A 122 -9.42 27.87 3.54
CA ARG A 122 -10.83 27.98 3.89
C ARG A 122 -11.62 27.21 2.83
N THR A 123 -12.09 26.03 3.20
CA THR A 123 -13.15 25.36 2.46
C THR A 123 -14.41 26.22 2.58
N TYR A 124 -14.85 26.81 1.46
CA TYR A 124 -16.17 27.44 1.38
C TYR A 124 -17.25 26.38 1.47
N ASP A 125 -18.29 26.66 2.25
CA ASP A 125 -19.67 26.45 1.78
C ASP A 125 -20.30 27.84 1.64
N ASP A 126 -21.27 27.94 0.73
CA ASP A 126 -21.65 29.10 -0.07
C ASP A 126 -22.05 30.41 0.66
N ASP A 127 -21.88 31.48 -0.13
CA ASP A 127 -22.48 32.82 -0.09
C ASP A 127 -21.82 34.01 0.66
N GLU A 128 -21.23 34.84 -0.21
CA GLU A 128 -20.98 36.30 -0.26
C GLU A 128 -20.10 37.07 0.76
N PRO A 129 -19.20 37.95 0.26
CA PRO A 129 -18.39 38.84 1.08
C PRO A 129 -19.15 40.15 1.36
N ALA A 130 -19.44 40.44 2.63
CA ALA A 130 -19.95 41.75 3.03
C ALA A 130 -18.86 42.62 3.67
N ALA A 131 -18.85 43.87 3.22
CA ALA A 131 -17.89 44.92 3.44
C ALA A 131 -17.53 45.23 4.91
N GLY A 132 -16.22 45.48 5.08
CA GLY A 132 -15.55 46.47 5.93
C GLY A 132 -16.18 46.95 7.23
N VAL A 133 -15.40 46.85 8.32
CA VAL A 133 -15.22 47.96 9.26
C VAL A 133 -13.78 47.96 9.78
N ASP A 134 -13.05 49.01 9.45
CA ASP A 134 -11.83 49.43 10.14
C ASP A 134 -12.10 49.60 11.65
N SER A 135 -11.24 49.05 12.49
CA SER A 135 -10.93 49.69 13.76
C SER A 135 -9.44 49.60 14.05
N SER A 136 -8.83 50.77 13.95
CA SER A 136 -7.46 51.07 14.28
C SER A 136 -7.26 51.16 15.80
N ASN A 137 -6.02 50.85 16.21
CA ASN A 137 -5.33 51.26 17.44
C ASN A 137 -5.75 50.65 18.79
N MET A 138 -4.91 49.73 19.28
CA MET A 138 -4.27 49.92 20.58
C MET A 138 -2.86 49.31 20.58
N SER A 139 -1.90 50.17 20.89
CA SER A 139 -0.47 49.91 20.98
C SER A 139 -0.08 49.28 22.33
N THR A 140 1.04 48.55 22.31
CA THR A 140 2.02 48.27 23.39
C THR A 140 1.60 47.44 24.59
N SER A 141 2.13 46.22 24.68
CA SER A 141 3.24 45.95 25.62
C SER A 141 3.88 44.59 25.34
N ASP A 142 5.21 44.63 25.17
CA ASP A 142 6.09 43.47 25.17
C ASP A 142 5.94 42.69 26.48
N THR A 143 5.45 41.45 26.38
CA THR A 143 5.83 40.40 27.33
C THR A 143 5.97 39.08 26.59
N LEU A 144 7.24 38.65 26.53
CA LEU A 144 7.73 37.35 26.11
C LEU A 144 6.80 36.20 26.51
N SER A 145 6.15 35.58 25.54
CA SER A 145 5.72 34.18 25.66
C SER A 145 6.32 33.38 24.50
N ILE A 146 7.36 32.64 24.87
CA ILE A 146 7.98 31.57 24.08
C ILE A 146 6.88 30.53 23.83
N GLY A 147 6.36 30.44 22.60
CA GLY A 147 5.29 29.49 22.31
C GLY A 147 4.77 29.41 20.87
N SER A 148 5.17 30.29 19.95
CA SER A 148 4.82 30.12 18.53
C SER A 148 5.86 29.24 17.83
N SER A 149 5.58 27.94 17.75
CA SER A 149 6.18 27.11 16.70
C SER A 149 5.57 27.55 15.38
N GLY A 150 6.13 28.62 14.81
CA GLY A 150 5.80 29.08 13.48
C GLY A 150 5.98 27.92 12.50
N SER A 151 5.00 27.75 11.62
CA SER A 151 5.16 27.03 10.36
C SER A 151 6.28 27.75 9.60
N GLN A 152 7.52 27.33 9.82
CA GLN A 152 8.60 27.72 8.93
C GLN A 152 8.22 27.18 7.56
N SER A 153 7.94 28.09 6.62
CA SER A 153 7.90 27.80 5.19
C SER A 153 9.08 26.87 4.88
N ARG A 154 8.79 25.65 4.41
CA ARG A 154 9.83 24.71 3.98
C ARG A 154 10.64 25.41 2.90
N LEU A 155 11.88 25.77 3.21
CA LEU A 155 12.82 26.32 2.25
C LEU A 155 12.91 25.34 1.07
N GLY A 156 12.82 25.84 -0.16
CA GLY A 156 12.84 24.99 -1.36
C GLY A 156 14.08 24.09 -1.38
N GLU A 157 13.86 22.78 -1.50
CA GLU A 157 14.93 21.80 -1.56
C GLU A 157 15.45 21.65 -3.00
N THR A 158 16.77 21.53 -3.17
CA THR A 158 17.41 21.30 -4.47
C THR A 158 17.75 19.82 -4.65
N ILE A 159 17.58 19.30 -5.87
CA ILE A 159 17.94 17.91 -6.20
C ILE A 159 19.47 17.80 -6.21
N LYS A 160 20.00 16.88 -5.43
CA LYS A 160 21.45 16.61 -5.35
C LYS A 160 21.88 15.66 -6.48
N LEU A 161 23.09 15.81 -7.00
CA LEU A 161 23.64 14.87 -7.98
C LEU A 161 23.81 13.47 -7.37
N PHE A 162 24.33 13.43 -6.14
CA PHE A 162 24.50 12.20 -5.37
C PHE A 162 24.12 12.48 -3.91
N LYS A 163 23.25 11.65 -3.35
CA LYS A 163 22.88 11.64 -1.93
C LYS A 163 23.29 10.29 -1.38
N LYS A 164 23.99 10.27 -0.23
CA LYS A 164 24.28 9.02 0.47
C LYS A 164 22.94 8.29 0.74
N PRO A 165 22.81 7.00 0.41
CA PRO A 165 21.55 6.29 0.62
C PRO A 165 21.17 6.34 2.10
N VAL A 166 19.90 6.64 2.36
CA VAL A 166 19.34 6.70 3.72
C VAL A 166 18.25 5.63 3.83
N VAL A 167 18.33 4.80 4.86
CA VAL A 167 17.32 3.76 5.12
C VAL A 167 16.07 4.43 5.70
N LYS A 168 14.91 4.24 5.04
CA LYS A 168 13.63 4.83 5.45
C LYS A 168 13.15 4.30 6.80
N GLN A 169 13.26 2.99 7.00
CA GLN A 169 12.80 2.29 8.19
C GLN A 169 13.67 1.06 8.45
N TRP A 170 13.90 0.69 9.71
CA TRP A 170 14.66 -0.50 10.06
C TRP A 170 14.20 -1.13 11.37
N PHE A 171 14.43 -2.44 11.50
CA PHE A 171 14.28 -3.17 12.75
C PHE A 171 15.59 -3.17 13.51
N HIS A 172 15.52 -2.83 14.80
CA HIS A 172 16.63 -3.00 15.74
C HIS A 172 16.09 -3.46 17.10
N LYS A 173 16.63 -4.57 17.63
CA LYS A 173 16.25 -5.17 18.93
C LYS A 173 14.74 -5.37 19.14
N GLY A 174 13.97 -5.55 18.07
CA GLY A 174 12.51 -5.73 18.15
C GLY A 174 11.66 -4.49 18.11
N LEU A 175 12.29 -3.32 17.96
CA LEU A 175 11.59 -2.08 17.70
C LEU A 175 11.73 -1.74 16.22
N LEU A 176 10.65 -1.22 15.64
CA LEU A 176 10.63 -0.64 14.29
C LEU A 176 10.95 0.85 14.42
N TRP A 177 12.02 1.28 13.79
CA TRP A 177 12.43 2.67 13.69
C TRP A 177 11.99 3.20 12.32
N ARG A 178 11.32 4.35 12.30
CA ARG A 178 10.71 4.95 11.11
C ARG A 178 11.01 6.44 11.08
N ALA A 179 11.40 6.95 9.91
CA ALA A 179 11.51 8.39 9.68
C ALA A 179 10.15 9.09 9.87
N SER A 180 10.14 10.31 10.40
CA SER A 180 8.91 11.05 10.72
C SER A 180 8.14 11.52 9.48
N GLU A 181 8.78 11.54 8.32
CA GLU A 181 8.17 12.01 7.07
C GLU A 181 7.41 10.88 6.36
N ASN A 182 6.25 11.21 5.81
CA ASN A 182 5.50 10.29 4.98
C ASN A 182 6.32 9.97 3.72
N THR A 183 6.56 8.68 3.49
CA THR A 183 7.15 8.22 2.23
C THR A 183 6.05 8.18 1.20
N GLU A 184 6.12 9.04 0.22
CA GLU A 184 5.16 9.09 -0.88
C GLU A 184 5.74 8.43 -2.14
N ILE A 185 4.85 7.96 -3.00
CA ILE A 185 5.25 7.41 -4.31
C ILE A 185 5.73 8.55 -5.21
N MET A 186 6.96 8.45 -5.68
CA MET A 186 7.49 9.41 -6.64
C MET A 186 6.94 9.16 -8.05
N ALA A 187 6.74 10.22 -8.83
CA ALA A 187 6.27 10.11 -10.21
C ALA A 187 7.15 9.21 -11.10
N ILE A 188 8.45 9.13 -10.83
CA ILE A 188 9.37 8.22 -11.55
C ILE A 188 9.08 6.74 -11.28
N GLU A 189 8.57 6.39 -10.10
CA GLU A 189 8.16 5.01 -9.79
C GLU A 189 6.92 4.62 -10.59
N LEU A 190 5.94 5.53 -10.66
CA LEU A 190 4.75 5.32 -11.47
C LEU A 190 5.10 5.26 -12.97
N PHE A 191 6.03 6.10 -13.44
CA PHE A 191 6.54 6.05 -14.82
C PHE A 191 7.24 4.72 -15.13
N PHE A 192 8.01 4.17 -14.18
CA PHE A 192 8.59 2.84 -14.32
C PHE A 192 7.51 1.75 -14.44
N ASP A 193 6.45 1.83 -13.63
CA ASP A 193 5.32 0.90 -13.70
C ASP A 193 4.61 0.96 -15.07
N LEU A 194 4.51 2.13 -15.71
CA LEU A 194 3.90 2.29 -17.04
C LEU A 194 4.55 1.42 -18.13
N LEU A 195 5.86 1.12 -18.04
CA LEU A 195 6.53 0.23 -19.00
C LEU A 195 5.99 -1.20 -18.95
N TYR A 196 5.44 -1.62 -17.81
CA TYR A 196 4.82 -2.93 -17.69
C TYR A 196 3.54 -3.04 -18.50
N VAL A 197 2.84 -1.94 -18.82
CA VAL A 197 1.73 -1.97 -19.80
C VAL A 197 2.24 -2.53 -21.13
N GLY A 198 3.40 -2.05 -21.60
CA GLY A 198 4.02 -2.53 -22.85
C GLY A 198 4.46 -3.98 -22.77
N ILE A 199 5.03 -4.42 -21.63
CA ILE A 199 5.43 -5.82 -21.44
C ILE A 199 4.22 -6.74 -21.42
N ILE A 200 3.15 -6.34 -20.73
CA ILE A 200 1.88 -7.06 -20.67
C ILE A 200 1.30 -7.17 -22.09
N HIS A 201 1.34 -6.07 -22.86
CA HIS A 201 0.87 -6.07 -24.24
C HIS A 201 1.61 -7.07 -25.11
N VAL A 202 2.95 -6.98 -25.18
CA VAL A 202 3.76 -7.85 -26.05
C VAL A 202 3.67 -9.32 -25.61
N ASN A 203 3.69 -9.61 -24.31
CA ASN A 203 3.52 -10.98 -23.83
C ASN A 203 2.11 -11.51 -24.12
N GLY A 204 1.08 -10.70 -23.90
CA GLY A 204 -0.32 -11.08 -24.10
C GLY A 204 -0.67 -11.33 -25.56
N GLU A 205 -0.21 -10.46 -26.48
CA GLU A 205 -0.52 -10.55 -27.91
C GLU A 205 -0.02 -11.86 -28.52
N HIS A 206 1.22 -12.24 -28.20
CA HIS A 206 1.82 -13.44 -28.79
C HIS A 206 1.18 -14.74 -28.24
N VAL A 207 0.76 -14.74 -26.98
CA VAL A 207 0.14 -15.93 -26.35
C VAL A 207 -1.22 -16.26 -26.95
N TRP A 208 -2.02 -15.25 -27.31
CA TRP A 208 -3.30 -15.52 -27.96
C TRP A 208 -3.14 -15.86 -29.44
N ALA A 209 -2.09 -15.34 -30.11
CA ALA A 209 -1.83 -15.62 -31.52
C ALA A 209 -1.55 -17.12 -31.76
N GLU A 210 -0.81 -17.74 -30.83
CA GLU A 210 -0.51 -19.17 -30.86
C GLU A 210 -0.88 -19.81 -29.52
N PRO A 211 -2.16 -20.21 -29.32
CA PRO A 211 -2.67 -20.66 -28.03
C PRO A 211 -2.23 -22.09 -27.70
N THR A 212 -0.92 -22.27 -27.50
CA THR A 212 -0.25 -23.56 -27.28
C THR A 212 0.40 -23.64 -25.91
N GLY A 213 0.67 -24.86 -25.43
CA GLY A 213 1.39 -25.06 -24.17
C GLY A 213 2.84 -24.53 -24.19
N LYS A 214 3.48 -24.49 -25.36
CA LYS A 214 4.83 -23.93 -25.55
C LYS A 214 4.82 -22.42 -25.31
N GLU A 215 3.81 -21.74 -25.84
CA GLU A 215 3.64 -20.30 -25.63
C GLU A 215 3.24 -19.95 -24.20
N LEU A 216 2.40 -20.77 -23.57
CA LEU A 216 2.10 -20.62 -22.14
C LEU A 216 3.37 -20.74 -21.29
N LEU A 217 4.26 -21.67 -21.62
CA LEU A 217 5.56 -21.84 -20.93
C LEU A 217 6.45 -20.60 -21.13
N ARG A 218 6.57 -20.10 -22.37
CA ARG A 218 7.32 -18.88 -22.66
C ARG A 218 6.79 -17.71 -21.84
N PHE A 219 5.47 -17.48 -21.90
CA PHE A 219 4.78 -16.44 -21.14
C PHE A 219 5.05 -16.54 -19.65
N ALA A 220 4.95 -17.75 -19.08
CA ALA A 220 5.19 -17.95 -17.67
C ALA A 220 6.62 -17.56 -17.28
N ILE A 221 7.62 -18.03 -18.03
CA ILE A 221 9.03 -17.72 -17.76
C ILE A 221 9.31 -16.22 -17.91
N THR A 222 8.95 -15.61 -19.03
CA THR A 222 9.23 -14.20 -19.31
C THR A 222 8.50 -13.27 -18.35
N PHE A 223 7.26 -13.59 -17.98
CA PHE A 223 6.51 -12.79 -17.03
C PHE A 223 7.09 -12.88 -15.61
N ILE A 224 7.46 -14.08 -15.13
CA ILE A 224 8.10 -14.25 -13.82
C ILE A 224 9.43 -13.49 -13.75
N MET A 225 10.21 -13.50 -14.84
CA MET A 225 11.43 -12.71 -14.95
C MET A 225 11.15 -11.20 -14.85
N SER A 226 10.17 -10.68 -15.59
CA SER A 226 9.79 -9.26 -15.49
C SER A 226 9.27 -8.90 -14.09
N TRP A 227 8.46 -9.76 -13.48
CA TRP A 227 7.95 -9.59 -12.12
C TRP A 227 9.10 -9.51 -11.11
N LYS A 228 10.15 -10.31 -11.30
CA LYS A 228 11.33 -10.28 -10.45
C LYS A 228 12.06 -8.94 -10.51
N ILE A 229 12.25 -8.38 -11.72
CA ILE A 229 12.83 -7.04 -11.90
C ILE A 229 11.98 -6.00 -11.18
N TRP A 230 10.66 -6.02 -11.41
CA TRP A 230 9.73 -5.11 -10.75
C TRP A 230 9.84 -5.18 -9.23
N SER A 231 9.74 -6.38 -8.66
CA SER A 231 9.76 -6.63 -7.22
C SER A 231 11.06 -6.15 -6.57
N ASP A 232 12.19 -6.28 -7.25
CA ASP A 232 13.49 -5.87 -6.71
C ASP A 232 13.64 -4.34 -6.70
N ILE A 233 13.17 -3.64 -7.74
CA ILE A 233 13.09 -2.17 -7.72
C ILE A 233 12.13 -1.71 -6.62
N THR A 234 10.94 -2.32 -6.52
CA THR A 234 9.98 -2.03 -5.45
C THR A 234 10.61 -2.19 -4.08
N LEU A 235 11.43 -3.23 -3.89
CA LEU A 235 12.12 -3.47 -2.63
C LEU A 235 13.16 -2.40 -2.32
N ILE A 236 14.03 -2.09 -3.29
CA ILE A 236 15.09 -1.08 -3.15
C ILE A 236 14.49 0.30 -2.81
N LEU A 237 13.47 0.74 -3.57
CA LEU A 237 12.80 2.03 -3.35
C LEU A 237 11.99 2.05 -2.05
N SER A 238 11.54 0.88 -1.56
CA SER A 238 10.89 0.80 -0.26
C SER A 238 11.87 0.88 0.92
N TRP A 239 13.13 0.49 0.72
CA TRP A 239 14.17 0.52 1.75
C TRP A 239 14.90 1.85 1.82
N PHE A 240 15.21 2.45 0.67
CA PHE A 240 16.06 3.63 0.58
C PHE A 240 15.30 4.84 0.07
N GLU A 241 15.68 6.01 0.58
CA GLU A 241 15.26 7.31 0.08
C GLU A 241 15.98 7.65 -1.24
N THR A 242 15.27 8.27 -2.18
CA THR A 242 15.71 8.40 -3.58
C THR A 242 15.52 9.82 -4.11
N ASP A 243 16.32 10.77 -3.62
CA ASP A 243 16.20 12.19 -3.97
C ASP A 243 17.38 12.73 -4.79
N ASP A 244 18.09 11.86 -5.49
CA ASP A 244 19.29 12.21 -6.23
C ASP A 244 19.29 11.75 -7.69
N VAL A 245 20.13 12.42 -8.49
CA VAL A 245 20.26 12.14 -9.93
C VAL A 245 20.85 10.75 -10.16
N PHE A 246 21.79 10.31 -9.32
CA PHE A 246 22.39 8.97 -9.45
C PHE A 246 21.33 7.85 -9.40
N THR A 247 20.44 7.86 -8.41
CA THR A 247 19.38 6.85 -8.32
C THR A 247 18.42 6.92 -9.51
N ARG A 248 18.14 8.12 -10.05
CA ARG A 248 17.34 8.28 -11.27
C ARG A 248 18.03 7.66 -12.49
N LEU A 249 19.36 7.78 -12.60
CA LEU A 249 20.13 7.13 -13.65
C LEU A 249 20.15 5.59 -13.49
N GLU A 250 20.19 5.08 -12.25
CA GLU A 250 20.04 3.64 -12.00
C GLU A 250 18.67 3.12 -12.47
N ILE A 251 17.59 3.85 -12.18
CA ILE A 251 16.25 3.50 -12.65
C ILE A 251 16.20 3.57 -14.18
N LEU A 252 16.78 4.60 -14.81
CA LEU A 252 16.85 4.73 -16.26
C LEU A 252 17.61 3.55 -16.91
N PHE A 253 18.72 3.12 -16.30
CA PHE A 253 19.45 1.94 -16.76
C PHE A 253 18.57 0.67 -16.69
N GLU A 254 17.79 0.49 -15.64
CA GLU A 254 16.87 -0.64 -15.57
C GLU A 254 15.77 -0.55 -16.62
N ILE A 255 15.23 0.65 -16.87
CA ILE A 255 14.25 0.89 -17.94
C ILE A 255 14.82 0.45 -19.29
N ALA A 256 16.07 0.81 -19.58
CA ALA A 256 16.75 0.39 -20.82
C ALA A 256 16.94 -1.13 -20.89
N CYS A 257 17.34 -1.77 -19.78
CA CYS A 257 17.45 -3.23 -19.72
C CYS A 257 16.10 -3.92 -19.90
N LEU A 258 15.03 -3.37 -19.32
CA LEU A 258 13.68 -3.91 -19.41
C LEU A 258 13.12 -3.79 -20.83
N LEU A 259 13.45 -2.71 -21.55
CA LEU A 259 13.14 -2.54 -22.97
C LEU A 259 13.91 -3.54 -23.84
N GLY A 260 15.21 -3.71 -23.60
CA GLY A 260 16.03 -4.73 -24.27
C GLY A 260 15.52 -6.15 -23.98
N PHE A 261 15.09 -6.42 -22.76
CA PHE A 261 14.44 -7.67 -22.37
C PHE A 261 13.12 -7.87 -23.12
N SER A 262 12.25 -6.87 -23.17
CA SER A 262 10.92 -7.00 -23.75
C SER A 262 10.95 -7.23 -25.27
N THR A 263 11.85 -6.55 -25.98
CA THR A 263 12.04 -6.73 -27.43
C THR A 263 12.50 -8.14 -27.82
N ASN A 264 13.15 -8.86 -26.90
CA ASN A 264 13.68 -10.20 -27.14
C ASN A 264 12.78 -11.33 -26.58
N MET A 265 11.61 -10.99 -26.01
CA MET A 265 10.76 -11.97 -25.29
C MET A 265 10.05 -12.98 -26.20
N THR A 266 9.70 -12.56 -27.42
CA THR A 266 8.81 -13.29 -28.32
C THR A 266 9.50 -14.53 -28.89
N TYR A 267 10.72 -14.37 -29.38
CA TYR A 267 11.48 -15.44 -30.04
C TYR A 267 12.45 -16.19 -29.10
N ALA A 268 12.29 -16.05 -27.78
CA ALA A 268 13.23 -16.58 -26.79
C ALA A 268 13.32 -18.12 -26.74
N PHE A 269 12.34 -18.84 -27.27
CA PHE A 269 12.37 -20.31 -27.38
C PHE A 269 12.13 -20.80 -28.81
N HIS A 270 12.38 -19.93 -29.79
CA HIS A 270 12.29 -20.29 -31.19
C HIS A 270 13.48 -21.17 -31.61
N GLU A 271 13.25 -22.07 -32.57
CA GLU A 271 14.31 -22.91 -33.13
C GLU A 271 15.04 -22.16 -34.25
N GLY A 272 16.34 -22.40 -34.42
CA GLY A 272 17.16 -21.79 -35.49
C GLY A 272 17.84 -20.47 -35.15
N GLU A 273 18.25 -19.74 -36.19
CA GLU A 273 19.09 -18.53 -36.08
C GLU A 273 18.39 -17.33 -35.43
N HIS A 274 17.06 -17.30 -35.45
CA HIS A 274 16.25 -16.24 -34.85
C HIS A 274 15.99 -16.42 -33.35
N ASN A 275 16.70 -17.34 -32.67
CA ASN A 275 16.55 -17.55 -31.24
C ASN A 275 17.14 -16.38 -30.43
N THR A 276 16.26 -15.59 -29.81
CA THR A 276 16.64 -14.41 -29.01
C THR A 276 16.92 -14.72 -27.54
N TYR A 277 16.95 -15.99 -27.12
CA TYR A 277 17.15 -16.39 -25.71
C TYR A 277 18.39 -15.76 -25.10
N LYS A 278 19.53 -15.81 -25.81
CA LYS A 278 20.81 -15.30 -25.30
C LYS A 278 20.71 -13.80 -25.01
N MET A 279 20.05 -13.05 -25.89
CA MET A 279 19.86 -11.61 -25.76
C MET A 279 18.89 -11.30 -24.61
N LEU A 280 17.78 -12.04 -24.52
CA LEU A 280 16.83 -11.96 -23.40
C LEU A 280 17.54 -12.11 -22.05
N ILE A 281 18.31 -13.19 -21.88
CA ILE A 281 19.04 -13.45 -20.63
C ILE A 281 20.12 -12.40 -20.38
N SER A 282 20.80 -11.92 -21.42
CA SER A 282 21.84 -10.88 -21.27
C SER A 282 21.28 -9.59 -20.67
N PHE A 283 20.14 -9.11 -21.16
CA PHE A 283 19.46 -7.94 -20.60
C PHE A 283 18.90 -8.20 -19.20
N TYR A 284 18.34 -9.38 -18.96
CA TYR A 284 17.87 -9.76 -17.63
C TYR A 284 19.02 -9.75 -16.61
N VAL A 285 20.13 -10.42 -16.93
CA VAL A 285 21.32 -10.50 -16.08
C VAL A 285 21.97 -9.13 -15.91
N ALA A 286 21.96 -8.25 -16.92
CA ALA A 286 22.41 -6.86 -16.78
C ALA A 286 21.59 -6.09 -15.71
N ALA A 287 20.27 -6.25 -15.71
CA ALA A 287 19.40 -5.70 -14.65
C ALA A 287 19.74 -6.29 -13.27
N ARG A 288 20.03 -7.61 -13.19
CA ARG A 288 20.50 -8.25 -11.95
C ARG A 288 21.83 -7.69 -11.47
N PHE A 289 22.78 -7.47 -12.38
CA PHE A 289 24.09 -6.90 -12.07
C PHE A 289 23.99 -5.50 -11.48
N ARG A 290 23.10 -4.65 -12.01
CA ARG A 290 22.79 -3.35 -11.40
C ARG A 290 22.24 -3.52 -9.97
N GLY A 291 21.42 -4.53 -9.71
CA GLY A 291 20.98 -4.87 -8.35
C GLY A 291 22.14 -5.23 -7.42
N ILE A 292 23.10 -6.02 -7.92
CA ILE A 292 24.31 -6.40 -7.18
C ILE A 292 25.16 -5.17 -6.86
N THR A 293 25.44 -4.32 -7.86
CA THR A 293 26.21 -3.09 -7.64
C THR A 293 25.52 -2.20 -6.61
N HIS A 294 24.19 -2.07 -6.68
CA HIS A 294 23.40 -1.30 -5.73
C HIS A 294 23.60 -1.76 -4.29
N PHE A 295 23.43 -3.06 -4.04
CA PHE A 295 23.62 -3.60 -2.71
C PHE A 295 25.07 -3.51 -2.24
N LEU A 296 26.06 -3.74 -3.10
CA LEU A 296 27.48 -3.69 -2.72
C LEU A 296 27.95 -2.27 -2.36
N TYR A 297 27.63 -1.25 -3.16
CA TYR A 297 28.02 0.12 -2.81
C TYR A 297 27.26 0.59 -1.57
N THR A 298 26.00 0.20 -1.41
CA THR A 298 25.21 0.55 -0.21
C THR A 298 25.79 -0.13 1.04
N ALA A 299 26.24 -1.38 0.92
CA ALA A 299 26.96 -2.11 1.98
C ALA A 299 28.25 -1.38 2.40
N TYR A 300 28.94 -0.74 1.45
CA TYR A 300 30.13 0.04 1.69
C TYR A 300 29.83 1.38 2.39
N LEU A 301 28.80 2.10 1.92
CA LEU A 301 28.45 3.43 2.45
C LEU A 301 27.71 3.37 3.79
N LEU A 302 26.97 2.28 4.06
CA LEU A 302 26.19 2.06 5.27
C LEU A 302 26.65 0.82 6.05
N PRO A 303 27.69 0.96 6.91
CA PRO A 303 28.20 -0.13 7.73
C PRO A 303 27.12 -0.78 8.61
N MET A 304 26.11 -0.01 9.03
CA MET A 304 25.01 -0.46 9.87
C MET A 304 24.24 -1.66 9.28
N VAL A 305 23.95 -1.65 7.97
CA VAL A 305 23.14 -2.68 7.29
C VAL A 305 23.97 -3.58 6.37
N ARG A 306 25.30 -3.52 6.50
CA ARG A 306 26.27 -4.15 5.59
C ARG A 306 26.05 -5.66 5.45
N GLY A 307 25.75 -6.33 6.55
CA GLY A 307 25.47 -7.77 6.57
C GLY A 307 24.28 -8.15 5.68
N VAL A 308 23.16 -7.43 5.81
CA VAL A 308 21.95 -7.66 5.02
C VAL A 308 22.19 -7.38 3.54
N MET A 309 22.90 -6.28 3.23
CA MET A 309 23.20 -5.91 1.84
C MET A 309 24.08 -6.96 1.14
N PHE A 310 25.09 -7.51 1.82
CA PHE A 310 25.88 -8.61 1.25
C PHE A 310 25.07 -9.88 1.04
N CYS A 311 24.23 -10.25 1.99
CA CYS A 311 23.33 -11.38 1.83
C CYS A 311 22.40 -11.19 0.63
N GLN A 312 21.89 -9.98 0.41
CA GLN A 312 21.08 -9.66 -0.78
C GLN A 312 21.90 -9.72 -2.08
N ALA A 313 23.13 -9.24 -2.09
CA ALA A 313 24.01 -9.36 -3.25
C ALA A 313 24.25 -10.84 -3.61
N ILE A 314 24.53 -11.70 -2.62
CA ILE A 314 24.69 -13.16 -2.82
C ILE A 314 23.40 -13.79 -3.35
N ASN A 315 22.24 -13.36 -2.81
CA ASN A 315 20.92 -13.82 -3.25
C ASN A 315 20.66 -13.54 -4.73
N VAL A 316 21.25 -12.47 -5.28
CA VAL A 316 21.14 -12.12 -6.70
C VAL A 316 22.23 -12.80 -7.55
N ILE A 317 23.45 -12.93 -7.03
CA ILE A 317 24.59 -13.55 -7.74
C ILE A 317 24.32 -15.03 -8.06
N VAL A 318 23.77 -15.79 -7.10
CA VAL A 318 23.57 -17.24 -7.27
C VAL A 318 22.60 -17.56 -8.41
N PRO A 319 21.37 -17.00 -8.48
CA PRO A 319 20.49 -17.18 -9.62
C PRO A 319 21.08 -16.61 -10.92
N ALA A 320 21.75 -15.46 -10.88
CA ALA A 320 22.36 -14.86 -12.07
C ALA A 320 23.40 -15.80 -12.72
N ALA A 321 24.21 -16.50 -11.91
CA ALA A 321 25.15 -17.50 -12.42
C ALA A 321 24.43 -18.68 -13.09
N ILE A 322 23.29 -19.12 -12.57
CA ILE A 322 22.48 -20.21 -13.14
C ILE A 322 21.82 -19.77 -14.46
N TRP A 323 21.35 -18.52 -14.53
CA TRP A 323 20.85 -17.92 -15.78
C TRP A 323 21.95 -17.83 -16.85
N ILE A 324 23.19 -17.49 -16.48
CA ILE A 324 24.32 -17.53 -17.43
C ILE A 324 24.61 -18.97 -17.87
N ALA A 325 24.54 -19.94 -16.96
CA ALA A 325 24.71 -21.35 -17.28
C ALA A 325 23.62 -21.85 -18.25
N SER A 326 22.38 -21.39 -18.13
CA SER A 326 21.27 -21.82 -19.00
C SER A 326 21.46 -21.43 -20.47
N ILE A 327 22.26 -20.41 -20.77
CA ILE A 327 22.62 -20.01 -22.15
C ILE A 327 23.41 -21.12 -22.85
N HIS A 328 24.23 -21.87 -22.12
CA HIS A 328 25.14 -22.88 -22.65
C HIS A 328 24.49 -24.27 -22.79
N VAL A 329 23.23 -24.40 -22.40
CA VAL A 329 22.51 -25.67 -22.38
C VAL A 329 21.37 -25.62 -23.40
N GLU A 330 21.15 -26.71 -24.12
CA GLU A 330 20.09 -26.83 -25.12
C GLU A 330 18.76 -27.30 -24.51
N MET A 331 17.65 -27.02 -25.21
CA MET A 331 16.35 -27.56 -24.84
C MET A 331 16.33 -29.08 -25.07
N PRO A 332 15.70 -29.90 -24.21
CA PRO A 332 14.83 -29.53 -23.09
C PRO A 332 15.55 -29.34 -21.74
N SER A 333 16.80 -29.79 -21.61
CA SER A 333 17.56 -29.79 -20.34
C SER A 333 17.74 -28.38 -19.75
N ARG A 334 17.76 -27.35 -20.59
CA ARG A 334 17.74 -25.92 -20.20
C ARG A 334 16.61 -25.58 -19.22
N LEU A 335 15.44 -26.20 -19.35
CA LEU A 335 14.29 -25.93 -18.48
C LEU A 335 14.59 -26.25 -17.01
N GLY A 336 15.41 -27.27 -16.73
CA GLY A 336 15.83 -27.59 -15.37
C GLY A 336 16.59 -26.43 -14.72
N LEU A 337 17.53 -25.81 -15.44
CA LEU A 337 18.27 -24.65 -14.95
C LEU A 337 17.38 -23.42 -14.79
N ILE A 338 16.47 -23.17 -15.74
CA ILE A 338 15.52 -22.05 -15.69
C ILE A 338 14.64 -22.14 -14.43
N TRP A 339 14.03 -23.30 -14.18
CA TRP A 339 13.14 -23.46 -13.02
C TRP A 339 13.89 -23.39 -11.70
N VAL A 340 15.12 -23.90 -11.63
CA VAL A 340 15.97 -23.75 -10.44
C VAL A 340 16.33 -22.28 -10.22
N ALA A 341 16.69 -21.54 -11.28
CA ALA A 341 17.00 -20.12 -11.18
C ALA A 341 15.78 -19.30 -10.70
N ILE A 342 14.60 -19.54 -11.31
CA ILE A 342 13.33 -18.92 -10.90
C ILE A 342 13.00 -19.24 -9.44
N ALA A 343 13.13 -20.50 -9.02
CA ALA A 343 12.83 -20.89 -7.65
C ALA A 343 13.72 -20.15 -6.64
N LEU A 344 15.02 -20.01 -6.94
CA LEU A 344 15.93 -19.25 -6.09
C LEU A 344 15.62 -17.74 -6.11
N ASP A 345 15.34 -17.16 -7.29
CA ASP A 345 14.97 -15.74 -7.43
C ASP A 345 13.68 -15.39 -6.67
N MET A 346 12.70 -16.29 -6.68
CA MET A 346 11.42 -16.13 -5.99
C MET A 346 11.57 -16.37 -4.48
N CYS A 347 12.19 -17.47 -4.06
CA CYS A 347 12.30 -17.84 -2.65
C CYS A 347 13.36 -17.04 -1.88
N GLY A 348 14.27 -16.36 -2.58
CA GLY A 348 15.40 -15.66 -1.99
C GLY A 348 15.06 -14.73 -0.83
N GLN A 349 14.02 -13.90 -0.98
CA GLN A 349 13.58 -12.97 0.07
C GLN A 349 12.98 -13.69 1.28
N SER A 350 12.21 -14.76 1.05
CA SER A 350 11.66 -15.58 2.13
C SER A 350 12.75 -16.34 2.88
N ILE A 351 13.79 -16.81 2.20
CA ILE A 351 14.95 -17.45 2.84
C ILE A 351 15.64 -16.46 3.77
N LEU A 352 15.90 -15.23 3.30
CA LEU A 352 16.56 -14.20 4.11
C LEU A 352 15.73 -13.79 5.33
N THR A 353 14.43 -13.57 5.13
CA THR A 353 13.50 -13.23 6.22
C THR A 353 13.34 -14.38 7.21
N GLY A 354 13.29 -15.63 6.72
CA GLY A 354 13.25 -16.83 7.55
C GLY A 354 14.53 -17.01 8.38
N LEU A 355 15.71 -16.76 7.79
CA LEU A 355 16.99 -16.76 8.51
C LEU A 355 17.04 -15.67 9.59
N PHE A 356 16.55 -14.47 9.28
CA PHE A 356 16.43 -13.38 10.25
C PHE A 356 15.52 -13.76 11.42
N GLN A 357 14.34 -14.31 11.13
CA GLN A 357 13.39 -14.75 12.14
C GLN A 357 13.99 -15.87 13.02
N TRP A 358 14.64 -16.85 12.39
CA TRP A 358 15.30 -17.96 13.09
C TRP A 358 16.44 -17.50 13.99
N ALA A 359 17.28 -16.57 13.51
CA ALA A 359 18.36 -15.98 14.30
C ALA A 359 17.84 -15.29 15.56
N ARG A 360 16.63 -14.73 15.50
CA ARG A 360 15.99 -14.02 16.61
C ARG A 360 15.23 -14.93 17.57
N THR A 361 14.56 -15.97 17.09
CA THR A 361 13.75 -16.88 17.93
C THR A 361 14.56 -17.95 18.64
N THR A 362 15.77 -18.24 18.16
CA THR A 362 16.62 -19.27 18.77
C THR A 362 17.20 -18.77 20.10
N SER A 363 16.62 -19.24 21.22
CA SER A 363 17.03 -18.88 22.60
C SER A 363 18.36 -19.49 23.07
N GLN A 364 19.01 -20.32 22.26
CA GLN A 364 20.25 -21.03 22.62
C GLN A 364 21.42 -20.57 21.73
N PRO A 365 22.53 -20.06 22.28
CA PRO A 365 23.59 -19.44 21.51
C PRO A 365 24.50 -20.51 20.89
N LYS A 366 24.06 -21.15 19.79
CA LYS A 366 25.01 -21.79 18.88
C LYS A 366 25.90 -20.68 18.29
N ARG A 367 27.22 -20.91 18.18
CA ARG A 367 28.17 -19.90 17.64
C ARG A 367 27.70 -19.28 16.31
N PHE A 368 27.08 -20.09 15.46
CA PHE A 368 26.48 -19.66 14.20
C PHE A 368 25.31 -18.69 14.38
N ALA A 369 24.40 -18.93 15.33
CA ALA A 369 23.28 -18.03 15.60
C ALA A 369 23.73 -16.66 16.12
N LYS A 370 24.79 -16.62 16.95
CA LYS A 370 25.39 -15.36 17.44
C LYS A 370 26.07 -14.55 16.32
N TYR A 371 26.75 -15.25 15.40
CA TYR A 371 27.32 -14.60 14.20
C TYR A 371 26.21 -14.05 13.31
N LEU A 372 25.16 -14.84 13.06
CA LEU A 372 24.03 -14.45 12.23
C LEU A 372 23.23 -13.29 12.84
N SER A 373 23.03 -13.28 14.17
CA SER A 373 22.37 -12.16 14.86
C SER A 373 23.16 -10.86 14.79
N GLY A 374 24.50 -10.92 14.71
CA GLY A 374 25.33 -9.74 14.49
C GLY A 374 25.21 -9.20 13.07
N ILE A 375 25.12 -10.09 12.06
CA ILE A 375 24.89 -9.71 10.66
C ILE A 375 23.52 -9.01 10.48
N PHE A 376 22.51 -9.47 11.22
CA PHE A 376 21.14 -8.97 11.13
C PHE A 376 20.71 -8.07 12.30
N GLU A 377 21.65 -7.44 13.01
CA GLU A 377 21.30 -6.55 14.13
C GLU A 377 20.45 -5.36 13.67
N PHE A 378 20.72 -4.87 12.46
CA PHE A 378 19.94 -3.86 11.77
C PHE A 378 19.40 -4.44 10.46
N PHE A 379 18.08 -4.57 10.38
CA PHE A 379 17.40 -5.08 9.18
C PHE A 379 16.54 -3.99 8.55
N PRO A 380 16.78 -3.58 7.30
CA PRO A 380 15.91 -2.62 6.61
C PRO A 380 14.46 -3.12 6.57
N ALA A 381 13.56 -2.31 7.13
CA ALA A 381 12.15 -2.62 7.18
C ALA A 381 11.47 -2.06 5.93
N VAL A 382 10.55 -2.84 5.36
CA VAL A 382 9.75 -2.39 4.23
C VAL A 382 8.67 -1.45 4.74
N ASN A 383 8.61 -0.24 4.19
CA ASN A 383 7.49 0.65 4.41
C ASN A 383 6.21 -0.01 3.84
N ILE A 384 5.29 -0.36 4.74
CA ILE A 384 4.09 -1.14 4.40
C ILE A 384 3.14 -0.31 3.56
N GLU A 385 2.92 0.96 3.91
CA GLU A 385 2.01 1.85 3.17
C GLU A 385 2.51 2.02 1.74
N HIS A 386 3.78 2.38 1.58
CA HIS A 386 4.41 2.52 0.26
C HIS A 386 4.32 1.25 -0.59
N ARG A 387 4.64 0.09 -0.01
CA ARG A 387 4.59 -1.20 -0.74
C ARG A 387 3.15 -1.56 -1.16
N VAL A 388 2.17 -1.32 -0.29
CA VAL A 388 0.75 -1.59 -0.60
C VAL A 388 0.27 -0.64 -1.68
N GLU A 389 0.54 0.66 -1.57
CA GLU A 389 0.17 1.65 -2.56
C GLU A 389 0.77 1.34 -3.94
N ARG A 390 2.06 0.99 -4.01
CA ARG A 390 2.70 0.62 -5.29
C ARG A 390 2.13 -0.67 -5.89
N THR A 391 1.87 -1.68 -5.06
CA THR A 391 1.23 -2.92 -5.53
C THR A 391 -0.18 -2.63 -6.05
N ASN A 392 -0.93 -1.78 -5.37
CA ASN A 392 -2.26 -1.34 -5.77
C ASN A 392 -2.23 -0.54 -7.07
N ALA A 393 -1.28 0.39 -7.23
CA ALA A 393 -1.09 1.14 -8.48
C ALA A 393 -0.79 0.20 -9.65
N PHE A 394 0.09 -0.79 -9.44
CA PHE A 394 0.40 -1.81 -10.44
C PHE A 394 -0.82 -2.66 -10.82
N VAL A 395 -1.61 -3.10 -9.84
CA VAL A 395 -2.85 -3.87 -10.10
C VAL A 395 -3.88 -3.02 -10.85
N SER A 396 -4.03 -1.73 -10.51
CA SER A 396 -4.88 -0.79 -11.26
C SER A 396 -4.45 -0.68 -12.72
N LEU A 397 -3.14 -0.64 -12.98
CA LEU A 397 -2.59 -0.61 -14.33
C LEU A 397 -2.91 -1.91 -15.10
N VAL A 398 -2.78 -3.07 -14.46
CA VAL A 398 -3.15 -4.36 -15.05
C VAL A 398 -4.64 -4.40 -15.42
N PHE A 399 -5.52 -3.91 -14.54
CA PHE A 399 -6.95 -3.76 -14.86
C PHE A 399 -7.18 -2.77 -16.01
N GLY A 400 -6.46 -1.65 -16.03
CA GLY A 400 -6.53 -0.68 -17.12
C GLY A 400 -6.13 -1.27 -18.48
N TYR A 401 -5.12 -2.12 -18.54
CA TYR A 401 -4.74 -2.83 -19.77
C TYR A 401 -5.89 -3.70 -20.32
N SER A 402 -6.66 -4.35 -19.45
CA SER A 402 -7.79 -5.18 -19.89
C SER A 402 -8.95 -4.40 -20.52
N VAL A 403 -8.99 -3.08 -20.32
CA VAL A 403 -9.91 -2.18 -21.03
C VAL A 403 -9.36 -1.85 -22.42
N MET A 404 -8.05 -1.64 -22.54
CA MET A 404 -7.40 -1.31 -23.81
C MET A 404 -7.34 -2.49 -24.78
N GLY A 405 -7.12 -3.71 -24.27
CA GLY A 405 -6.93 -4.90 -25.11
C GLY A 405 -8.10 -5.22 -26.06
N PRO A 406 -9.37 -5.16 -25.62
CA PRO A 406 -10.56 -5.37 -26.46
C PRO A 406 -10.89 -4.25 -27.45
N MET A 407 -10.16 -3.13 -27.44
CA MET A 407 -10.47 -2.00 -28.32
C MET A 407 -10.20 -2.39 -29.79
N PHE A 408 -11.16 -2.09 -30.65
CA PHE A 408 -11.06 -2.28 -32.10
C PHE A 408 -11.53 -1.02 -32.83
N GLN A 409 -11.19 -0.90 -34.12
CA GLN A 409 -11.63 0.20 -34.96
C GLN A 409 -12.71 -0.28 -35.95
N SER A 410 -13.89 0.34 -35.89
CA SER A 410 -15.02 0.03 -36.76
C SER A 410 -15.04 0.95 -37.98
N TYR A 411 -15.35 0.37 -39.13
CA TYR A 411 -15.68 1.03 -40.40
C TYR A 411 -17.17 0.85 -40.76
N GLY A 412 -17.92 0.07 -39.97
CA GLY A 412 -19.37 -0.01 -40.05
C GLY A 412 -20.02 1.31 -39.64
N GLY A 413 -21.17 1.65 -40.23
CA GLY A 413 -21.91 2.88 -39.91
C GLY A 413 -22.45 2.93 -38.47
N TYR A 414 -23.56 3.65 -38.23
CA TYR A 414 -24.17 3.80 -36.89
C TYR A 414 -24.80 2.51 -36.30
N THR A 415 -24.44 1.31 -36.76
CA THR A 415 -25.00 0.04 -36.26
C THR A 415 -24.28 -0.44 -35.01
N VAL A 416 -25.05 -0.87 -34.00
CA VAL A 416 -24.48 -1.52 -32.81
C VAL A 416 -24.04 -2.93 -33.20
N ASP A 417 -22.74 -3.09 -33.44
CA ASP A 417 -22.17 -4.35 -33.86
C ASP A 417 -22.00 -5.33 -32.69
N VAL A 418 -22.08 -6.63 -32.99
CA VAL A 418 -21.88 -7.70 -32.01
C VAL A 418 -20.46 -7.64 -31.40
N PHE A 419 -19.47 -7.18 -32.17
CA PHE A 419 -18.11 -6.90 -31.70
C PHE A 419 -18.10 -5.89 -30.54
N LEU A 420 -18.88 -4.80 -30.66
CA LEU A 420 -19.02 -3.80 -29.60
C LEU A 420 -19.68 -4.41 -28.35
N GLY A 421 -20.70 -5.24 -28.53
CA GLY A 421 -21.34 -5.97 -27.43
C GLY A 421 -20.34 -6.82 -26.63
N LYS A 422 -19.49 -7.60 -27.31
CA LYS A 422 -18.43 -8.40 -26.66
C LYS A 422 -17.42 -7.51 -25.92
N ALA A 423 -17.01 -6.40 -26.51
CA ALA A 423 -16.07 -5.45 -25.90
C ALA A 423 -16.64 -4.80 -24.63
N VAL A 424 -17.92 -4.40 -24.65
CA VAL A 424 -18.61 -3.82 -23.48
C VAL A 424 -18.74 -4.83 -22.35
N LEU A 425 -19.06 -6.10 -22.66
CA LEU A 425 -19.09 -7.16 -21.65
C LEU A 425 -17.71 -7.38 -21.02
N GLY A 426 -16.65 -7.32 -21.84
CA GLY A 426 -15.27 -7.34 -21.39
C GLY A 426 -14.91 -6.19 -20.44
N LEU A 427 -15.30 -4.96 -20.78
CA LEU A 427 -15.15 -3.78 -19.94
C LEU A 427 -15.88 -3.92 -18.60
N CYS A 428 -17.14 -4.38 -18.62
CA CYS A 428 -17.90 -4.67 -17.41
C CYS A 428 -17.18 -5.71 -16.54
N GLN A 429 -16.58 -6.74 -17.14
CA GLN A 429 -15.82 -7.74 -16.40
C GLN A 429 -14.58 -7.13 -15.74
N ALA A 430 -13.83 -6.28 -16.44
CA ALA A 430 -12.70 -5.56 -15.88
C ALA A 430 -13.10 -4.67 -14.69
N PHE A 431 -14.21 -3.95 -14.83
CA PHE A 431 -14.78 -3.12 -13.78
C PHE A 431 -15.17 -3.94 -12.53
N VAL A 432 -15.81 -5.10 -12.71
CA VAL A 432 -16.19 -5.98 -11.61
C VAL A 432 -14.96 -6.50 -10.84
N PHE A 433 -13.90 -6.90 -11.54
CA PHE A 433 -12.66 -7.33 -10.88
C PHE A 433 -11.99 -6.19 -10.10
N ASN A 434 -11.95 -5.00 -10.69
CA ASN A 434 -11.45 -3.80 -10.02
C ASN A 434 -12.23 -3.53 -8.72
N TRP A 435 -13.57 -3.57 -8.80
CA TRP A 435 -14.45 -3.35 -7.66
C TRP A 435 -14.26 -4.40 -6.55
N ILE A 436 -14.12 -5.68 -6.90
CA ILE A 436 -13.84 -6.74 -5.93
C ILE A 436 -12.48 -6.51 -5.26
N TYR A 437 -11.45 -6.15 -6.00
CA TYR A 437 -10.10 -5.99 -5.44
C TYR A 437 -9.99 -4.76 -4.52
N PHE A 438 -10.39 -3.58 -4.99
CA PHE A 438 -10.17 -2.33 -4.25
C PHE A 438 -11.21 -2.07 -3.17
N ASP A 439 -12.51 -2.14 -3.50
CA ASP A 439 -13.53 -1.77 -2.52
C ASP A 439 -13.98 -2.96 -1.68
N VAL A 440 -14.12 -4.16 -2.26
CA VAL A 440 -14.59 -5.32 -1.49
C VAL A 440 -13.47 -5.91 -0.64
N ASP A 441 -12.30 -6.19 -1.20
CA ASP A 441 -11.21 -6.81 -0.46
C ASP A 441 -10.30 -5.79 0.24
N GLY A 442 -10.31 -4.53 -0.19
CA GLY A 442 -9.54 -3.42 0.41
C GLY A 442 -10.23 -2.68 1.55
N SER A 443 -11.57 -2.72 1.68
CA SER A 443 -12.26 -1.98 2.75
C SER A 443 -12.39 -2.74 4.08
N ASN A 444 -12.36 -1.97 5.17
CA ASN A 444 -12.47 -2.45 6.56
C ASN A 444 -11.34 -3.40 6.99
N ILE A 445 -10.11 -3.23 6.48
CA ILE A 445 -8.95 -3.97 6.93
C ILE A 445 -8.57 -3.51 8.35
N ASN A 446 -8.56 -4.45 9.29
CA ASN A 446 -8.09 -4.22 10.67
C ASN A 446 -6.56 -4.33 10.75
N VAL A 447 -6.04 -5.46 10.24
CA VAL A 447 -4.60 -5.74 10.18
C VAL A 447 -4.26 -6.24 8.79
N HIS A 448 -3.42 -5.48 8.09
CA HIS A 448 -2.92 -5.85 6.77
C HIS A 448 -2.09 -7.14 6.83
N ALA A 449 -2.07 -7.92 5.74
CA ALA A 449 -1.40 -9.23 5.67
C ALA A 449 0.09 -9.14 6.05
N ILE A 450 0.75 -8.08 5.58
CA ILE A 450 2.17 -7.79 5.86
C ILE A 450 2.44 -7.64 7.37
N ARG A 451 1.53 -7.00 8.12
CA ARG A 451 1.68 -6.77 9.56
C ARG A 451 1.24 -7.98 10.40
N ARG A 452 0.32 -8.80 9.87
CA ARG A 452 -0.32 -9.89 10.62
C ARG A 452 0.65 -11.01 11.00
N ALA A 453 1.36 -11.55 10.02
CA ALA A 453 2.32 -12.64 10.21
C ALA A 453 3.27 -12.75 9.01
N VAL A 454 4.49 -13.24 9.22
CA VAL A 454 5.48 -13.44 8.14
C VAL A 454 4.93 -14.36 7.03
N TYR A 455 4.21 -15.43 7.42
CA TYR A 455 3.58 -16.33 6.46
C TYR A 455 2.48 -15.64 5.65
N SER A 456 1.62 -14.85 6.32
CA SER A 456 0.57 -14.06 5.66
C SER A 456 1.17 -13.03 4.68
N SER A 457 2.26 -12.34 5.08
CA SER A 457 3.01 -11.41 4.24
C SER A 457 3.60 -12.11 3.01
N SER A 458 4.14 -13.32 3.19
CA SER A 458 4.76 -14.08 2.10
C SER A 458 3.70 -14.55 1.11
N ILE A 459 2.59 -15.14 1.58
CA ILE A 459 1.48 -15.52 0.71
C ILE A 459 0.93 -14.30 -0.02
N TRP A 460 0.70 -13.19 0.68
CA TRP A 460 0.22 -11.96 0.06
C TRP A 460 1.15 -11.54 -1.07
N HIS A 461 2.47 -11.51 -0.86
CA HIS A 461 3.43 -11.15 -1.91
C HIS A 461 3.40 -12.12 -3.10
N TYR A 462 3.43 -13.43 -2.86
CA TYR A 462 3.47 -14.42 -3.93
C TYR A 462 2.14 -14.65 -4.63
N ALA A 463 1.00 -14.38 -3.99
CA ALA A 463 -0.33 -14.56 -4.57
C ALA A 463 -0.66 -13.52 -5.65
N HIS A 464 -0.03 -12.34 -5.61
CA HIS A 464 -0.23 -11.31 -6.65
C HIS A 464 0.30 -11.75 -8.01
N LEU A 465 1.42 -12.48 -8.06
CA LEU A 465 2.02 -12.95 -9.31
C LEU A 465 1.07 -13.84 -10.13
N PRO A 466 0.57 -14.99 -9.62
CA PRO A 466 -0.36 -15.84 -10.36
C PRO A 466 -1.73 -15.17 -10.57
N PHE A 467 -2.16 -14.29 -9.66
CA PHE A 467 -3.34 -13.44 -9.90
C PHE A 467 -3.18 -12.62 -11.18
N ILE A 468 -2.08 -11.85 -11.27
CA ILE A 468 -1.82 -10.96 -12.40
C ILE A 468 -1.56 -11.74 -13.68
N MET A 469 -0.78 -12.83 -13.63
CA MET A 469 -0.54 -13.69 -14.78
C MET A 469 -1.83 -14.29 -15.33
N GLY A 470 -2.68 -14.86 -14.46
CA GLY A 470 -3.96 -15.43 -14.86
C GLY A 470 -4.88 -14.37 -15.46
N TYR A 471 -4.91 -13.17 -14.86
CA TYR A 471 -5.73 -12.07 -15.35
C TYR A 471 -5.28 -11.56 -16.72
N ILE A 472 -3.97 -11.40 -16.94
CA ILE A 472 -3.40 -11.00 -18.23
C ILE A 472 -3.69 -12.05 -19.30
N LEU A 473 -3.51 -13.34 -18.98
CA LEU A 473 -3.81 -14.44 -19.89
C LEU A 473 -5.27 -14.42 -20.31
N SER A 474 -6.17 -14.15 -19.36
CA SER A 474 -7.58 -13.97 -19.67
C SER A 474 -7.85 -12.74 -20.53
N SER A 475 -7.28 -11.59 -20.17
CA SER A 475 -7.42 -10.35 -20.93
C SER A 475 -6.94 -10.49 -22.38
N ALA A 476 -5.83 -11.19 -22.60
CA ALA A 476 -5.32 -11.51 -23.93
C ALA A 476 -6.29 -12.42 -24.70
N GLY A 477 -6.84 -13.45 -24.05
CA GLY A 477 -7.87 -14.30 -24.66
C GLY A 477 -9.16 -13.52 -24.99
N LEU A 478 -9.56 -12.57 -24.13
CA LEU A 478 -10.71 -11.71 -24.34
C LEU A 478 -10.57 -10.85 -25.59
N SER A 479 -9.39 -10.26 -25.84
CA SER A 479 -9.12 -9.51 -27.06
C SER A 479 -9.42 -10.31 -28.33
N LYS A 480 -9.10 -11.62 -28.34
CA LYS A 480 -9.46 -12.49 -29.46
C LYS A 480 -10.92 -12.90 -29.49
N LEU A 481 -11.51 -13.20 -28.34
CA LEU A 481 -12.93 -13.52 -28.27
C LEU A 481 -13.81 -12.38 -28.80
N VAL A 482 -13.40 -11.14 -28.58
CA VAL A 482 -14.09 -9.95 -29.10
C VAL A 482 -14.06 -9.96 -30.62
N LEU A 483 -12.91 -10.23 -31.25
CA LEU A 483 -12.73 -10.27 -32.71
C LEU A 483 -13.26 -11.54 -33.39
N ALA A 484 -13.75 -12.53 -32.65
CA ALA A 484 -14.29 -13.76 -33.21
C ALA A 484 -15.61 -13.50 -33.97
N ALA A 485 -15.77 -14.10 -35.15
CA ALA A 485 -16.96 -13.92 -36.01
C ALA A 485 -17.99 -15.06 -35.88
N ASP A 486 -17.89 -15.87 -34.82
CA ASP A 486 -18.69 -17.08 -34.56
C ASP A 486 -20.15 -16.85 -34.15
N THR A 487 -20.62 -15.60 -34.12
CA THR A 487 -21.94 -15.20 -33.62
C THR A 487 -22.83 -14.67 -34.74
N PRO A 488 -24.13 -15.04 -34.78
CA PRO A 488 -25.06 -14.48 -35.76
C PRO A 488 -25.10 -12.95 -35.68
N GLY A 489 -24.85 -12.27 -36.80
CA GLY A 489 -24.79 -10.81 -36.86
C GLY A 489 -23.38 -10.20 -36.68
N ALA A 490 -22.33 -11.01 -36.53
CA ALA A 490 -20.96 -10.53 -36.65
C ALA A 490 -20.57 -10.45 -38.14
N ASN A 491 -20.54 -9.23 -38.69
CA ASN A 491 -20.08 -8.96 -40.05
C ASN A 491 -18.62 -8.47 -40.01
N PRO A 492 -17.62 -9.26 -40.44
CA PRO A 492 -16.22 -8.85 -40.40
C PRO A 492 -15.94 -7.58 -41.20
N GLU A 493 -16.71 -7.32 -42.26
CA GLU A 493 -16.59 -6.10 -43.09
C GLU A 493 -16.83 -4.79 -42.34
N HIS A 494 -17.46 -4.84 -41.16
CA HIS A 494 -17.63 -3.67 -40.31
C HIS A 494 -16.34 -3.31 -39.55
N LEU A 495 -15.31 -4.16 -39.57
CA LEU A 495 -14.01 -3.88 -38.97
C LEU A 495 -13.08 -3.20 -39.97
N THR A 496 -12.11 -2.45 -39.48
CA THR A 496 -11.03 -1.92 -40.34
C THR A 496 -10.18 -3.06 -40.90
N GLU A 497 -9.62 -2.92 -42.09
CA GLU A 497 -8.80 -3.94 -42.80
C GLU A 497 -7.79 -4.66 -41.89
N HIS A 498 -7.07 -3.93 -41.04
CA HIS A 498 -6.12 -4.50 -40.06
C HIS A 498 -6.75 -5.51 -39.08
N TYR A 499 -8.01 -5.32 -38.70
CA TYR A 499 -8.72 -6.20 -37.77
C TYR A 499 -9.44 -7.33 -38.50
N ILE A 500 -9.81 -7.15 -39.78
CA ILE A 500 -10.41 -8.21 -40.61
C ILE A 500 -9.46 -9.42 -40.69
N GLU A 501 -8.18 -9.18 -40.97
CA GLU A 501 -7.16 -10.25 -41.04
C GLU A 501 -6.97 -10.99 -39.70
N ARG A 502 -7.33 -10.35 -38.58
CA ARG A 502 -7.21 -10.92 -37.23
C ARG A 502 -8.49 -11.61 -36.75
N THR A 503 -9.57 -11.58 -37.54
CA THR A 503 -10.82 -12.27 -37.23
C THR A 503 -10.72 -13.75 -37.54
N ASP A 504 -11.13 -14.57 -36.57
CA ASP A 504 -11.24 -16.02 -36.75
C ASP A 504 -12.73 -16.40 -36.88
N PRO A 505 -13.09 -17.30 -37.82
CA PRO A 505 -14.47 -17.74 -37.99
C PRO A 505 -14.98 -18.57 -36.81
N GLU A 506 -14.08 -19.30 -36.15
CA GLU A 506 -14.37 -20.11 -34.96
C GLU A 506 -13.31 -19.86 -33.88
N ILE A 507 -13.69 -20.07 -32.62
CA ILE A 507 -12.78 -19.88 -31.48
C ILE A 507 -11.88 -21.11 -31.35
N ALA A 508 -10.57 -20.92 -31.40
CA ALA A 508 -9.61 -21.96 -31.07
C ALA A 508 -9.79 -22.46 -29.62
N ASP A 509 -9.77 -23.78 -29.42
CA ASP A 509 -9.95 -24.40 -28.10
C ASP A 509 -8.97 -23.82 -27.06
N GLY A 510 -7.71 -23.57 -27.45
CA GLY A 510 -6.70 -23.00 -26.54
C GLY A 510 -7.06 -21.62 -25.98
N ILE A 511 -7.72 -20.75 -26.77
CA ILE A 511 -8.17 -19.42 -26.33
C ILE A 511 -9.25 -19.55 -25.24
N ARG A 512 -10.15 -20.53 -25.36
CA ARG A 512 -11.18 -20.81 -24.35
C ARG A 512 -10.55 -21.20 -23.01
N TYR A 513 -9.54 -22.08 -23.04
CA TYR A 513 -8.80 -22.47 -21.84
C TYR A 513 -8.07 -21.27 -21.22
N PHE A 514 -7.31 -20.51 -22.00
CA PHE A 514 -6.59 -19.33 -21.52
C PHE A 514 -7.53 -18.29 -20.90
N TYR A 515 -8.66 -18.03 -21.54
CA TYR A 515 -9.67 -17.11 -21.04
C TYR A 515 -10.25 -17.56 -19.69
N CYS A 516 -10.85 -18.76 -19.63
CA CYS A 516 -11.58 -19.18 -18.44
C CYS A 516 -10.65 -19.60 -17.29
N HIS A 517 -9.55 -20.30 -17.56
CA HIS A 517 -8.57 -20.68 -16.53
C HIS A 517 -7.87 -19.44 -15.99
N GLY A 518 -7.55 -18.47 -16.86
CA GLY A 518 -7.01 -17.18 -16.44
C GLY A 518 -7.91 -16.45 -15.44
N LEU A 519 -9.22 -16.33 -15.74
CA LEU A 519 -10.19 -15.74 -14.81
C LEU A 519 -10.33 -16.52 -13.50
N ALA A 520 -10.39 -17.85 -13.59
CA ALA A 520 -10.51 -18.71 -12.42
C ALA A 520 -9.31 -18.55 -11.47
N ILE A 521 -8.09 -18.56 -12.03
CA ILE A 521 -6.84 -18.36 -11.29
C ILE A 521 -6.82 -16.95 -10.68
N ALA A 522 -7.17 -15.93 -11.46
CA ALA A 522 -7.19 -14.54 -10.98
C ALA A 522 -8.14 -14.39 -9.79
N LEU A 523 -9.38 -14.85 -9.93
CA LEU A 523 -10.40 -14.77 -8.88
C LEU A 523 -10.03 -15.60 -7.64
N PHE A 524 -9.43 -16.76 -7.83
CA PHE A 524 -8.96 -17.62 -6.74
C PHE A 524 -7.87 -16.92 -5.92
N PHE A 525 -6.83 -16.39 -6.58
CA PHE A 525 -5.73 -15.73 -5.87
C PHE A 525 -6.13 -14.40 -5.26
N MET A 526 -7.09 -13.66 -5.83
CA MET A 526 -7.74 -12.54 -5.13
C MET A 526 -8.42 -13.00 -3.83
N GLY A 527 -9.09 -14.15 -3.86
CA GLY A 527 -9.63 -14.78 -2.64
C GLY A 527 -8.58 -15.14 -1.61
N VAL A 528 -7.42 -15.66 -2.05
CA VAL A 528 -6.25 -15.96 -1.18
C VAL A 528 -5.68 -14.68 -0.56
N ILE A 529 -5.52 -13.61 -1.33
CA ILE A 529 -5.07 -12.29 -0.85
C ILE A 529 -6.03 -11.77 0.22
N SER A 530 -7.34 -11.79 -0.06
CA SER A 530 -8.38 -11.40 0.89
C SER A 530 -8.34 -12.24 2.17
N ALA A 531 -8.09 -13.56 2.08
CA ALA A 531 -7.97 -14.44 3.25
C ALA A 531 -6.77 -14.09 4.16
N CYS A 532 -5.69 -13.55 3.58
CA CYS A 532 -4.50 -13.13 4.33
C CYS A 532 -4.76 -11.89 5.20
N HIS A 533 -5.62 -10.96 4.74
CA HIS A 533 -6.04 -9.77 5.49
C HIS A 533 -6.96 -10.12 6.66
N ASP A 534 -6.70 -9.49 7.82
CA ASP A 534 -7.66 -9.46 8.92
C ASP A 534 -8.61 -8.27 8.75
N HIS A 535 -9.91 -8.51 8.77
CA HIS A 535 -10.93 -7.51 8.49
C HIS A 535 -11.76 -7.25 9.75
N ARG A 536 -12.20 -6.01 9.95
CA ARG A 536 -13.15 -5.67 11.01
C ARG A 536 -14.48 -6.36 10.75
N HIS A 537 -15.09 -6.88 11.83
CA HIS A 537 -16.34 -7.61 11.78
C HIS A 537 -17.49 -6.72 12.29
N PRO A 538 -18.42 -6.27 11.43
CA PRO A 538 -19.64 -5.62 11.88
C PRO A 538 -20.50 -6.62 12.66
N ALA A 539 -21.10 -6.18 13.77
CA ALA A 539 -21.85 -7.06 14.68
C ALA A 539 -23.05 -7.77 14.01
N THR A 540 -23.68 -7.14 13.00
CA THR A 540 -24.90 -7.64 12.35
C THR A 540 -24.69 -7.98 10.86
N ARG A 541 -23.49 -8.45 10.49
CA ARG A 541 -23.17 -8.81 9.10
C ARG A 541 -24.00 -10.00 8.59
N ARG A 542 -24.46 -9.93 7.33
CA ARG A 542 -25.36 -10.95 6.73
C ARG A 542 -24.71 -12.31 6.46
N LEU A 543 -23.51 -12.33 5.86
CA LEU A 543 -22.79 -13.58 5.55
C LEU A 543 -21.38 -13.57 6.12
N SER A 544 -20.92 -14.71 6.63
CA SER A 544 -19.54 -14.85 7.13
C SER A 544 -18.51 -14.72 6.01
N LYS A 545 -17.28 -14.28 6.35
CA LYS A 545 -16.18 -14.20 5.37
C LYS A 545 -15.86 -15.56 4.75
N LYS A 546 -15.90 -16.63 5.55
CA LYS A 546 -15.64 -18.00 5.08
C LYS A 546 -16.65 -18.42 4.01
N THR A 547 -17.94 -18.12 4.21
CA THR A 547 -19.00 -18.44 3.25
C THR A 547 -18.81 -17.70 1.93
N ARG A 548 -18.44 -16.42 1.96
CA ARG A 548 -18.20 -15.63 0.75
C ARG A 548 -16.98 -16.14 -0.04
N LEU A 549 -15.88 -16.43 0.66
CA LEU A 549 -14.70 -17.02 0.03
C LEU A 549 -14.97 -18.42 -0.52
N ALA A 550 -15.81 -19.23 0.15
CA ALA A 550 -16.23 -20.53 -0.36
C ALA A 550 -17.07 -20.40 -1.64
N ASN A 551 -17.99 -19.43 -1.70
CA ASN A 551 -18.72 -19.12 -2.93
C ASN A 551 -17.76 -18.70 -4.07
N ARG A 552 -16.77 -17.85 -3.76
CA ARG A 552 -15.74 -17.46 -4.74
C ARG A 552 -14.99 -18.68 -5.27
N ALA A 553 -14.58 -19.60 -4.39
CA ALA A 553 -13.91 -20.84 -4.78
C ALA A 553 -14.80 -21.75 -5.64
N LEU A 554 -16.10 -21.87 -5.32
CA LEU A 554 -17.05 -22.63 -6.13
C LEU A 554 -17.17 -22.06 -7.54
N VAL A 555 -17.28 -20.74 -7.68
CA VAL A 555 -17.33 -20.07 -8.98
C VAL A 555 -16.02 -20.27 -9.76
N CYS A 556 -14.87 -20.27 -9.08
CA CYS A 556 -13.59 -20.61 -9.73
C CYS A 556 -13.59 -22.02 -10.31
N LEU A 557 -14.16 -23.01 -9.61
CA LEU A 557 -14.29 -24.38 -10.14
C LEU A 557 -15.20 -24.44 -11.37
N ILE A 558 -16.31 -23.69 -11.36
CA ILE A 558 -17.20 -23.59 -12.53
C ILE A 558 -16.46 -22.98 -13.71
N LEU A 559 -15.75 -21.87 -13.52
CA LEU A 559 -14.94 -21.24 -14.56
C LEU A 559 -13.84 -22.17 -15.09
N PHE A 560 -13.24 -23.00 -14.23
CA PHE A 560 -12.22 -23.96 -14.63
C PHE A 560 -12.77 -25.07 -15.54
N CYS A 561 -14.01 -25.49 -15.31
CA CYS A 561 -14.71 -26.51 -16.11
C CYS A 561 -15.43 -25.94 -17.34
N LEU A 562 -15.65 -24.62 -17.43
CA LEU A 562 -16.40 -23.98 -18.50
C LEU A 562 -15.84 -24.22 -19.93
N PRO A 563 -14.50 -24.26 -20.15
CA PRO A 563 -13.94 -24.56 -21.47
C PRO A 563 -14.34 -25.92 -22.06
N LEU A 564 -14.79 -26.88 -21.25
CA LEU A 564 -15.25 -28.18 -21.75
C LEU A 564 -16.57 -28.07 -22.55
N ALA A 565 -17.32 -26.99 -22.37
CA ALA A 565 -18.56 -26.72 -23.10
C ALA A 565 -18.27 -26.15 -24.50
N LYS A 566 -17.89 -27.03 -25.45
CA LYS A 566 -17.46 -26.63 -26.80
C LYS A 566 -18.55 -25.95 -27.66
N GLY A 567 -19.82 -26.09 -27.31
CA GLY A 567 -20.95 -25.51 -28.03
C GLY A 567 -21.23 -24.03 -27.73
N LEU A 568 -20.40 -23.38 -26.93
CA LEU A 568 -20.58 -21.97 -26.56
C LEU A 568 -19.86 -21.03 -27.54
N ASN A 569 -20.62 -20.15 -28.19
CA ASN A 569 -20.08 -19.04 -28.97
C ASN A 569 -19.40 -18.01 -28.05
N SER A 570 -18.59 -17.12 -28.60
CA SER A 570 -17.77 -16.14 -27.87
C SER A 570 -18.63 -15.19 -27.05
N LEU A 571 -19.74 -14.72 -27.61
CA LEU A 571 -20.69 -13.87 -26.89
C LEU A 571 -21.28 -14.59 -25.68
N ASN A 572 -21.68 -15.85 -25.86
CA ASN A 572 -22.24 -16.67 -24.77
C ASN A 572 -21.19 -16.92 -23.69
N LEU A 573 -19.97 -17.24 -24.09
CA LEU A 573 -18.85 -17.51 -23.18
C LEU A 573 -18.53 -16.28 -22.32
N VAL A 574 -18.34 -15.11 -22.94
CA VAL A 574 -18.07 -13.86 -22.23
C VAL A 574 -19.24 -13.44 -21.34
N SER A 575 -20.48 -13.63 -21.81
CA SER A 575 -21.68 -13.32 -21.02
C SER A 575 -21.81 -14.21 -19.78
N ILE A 576 -21.53 -15.52 -19.91
CA ILE A 576 -21.57 -16.46 -18.79
C ILE A 576 -20.48 -16.13 -17.76
N THR A 577 -19.24 -15.86 -18.21
CA THR A 577 -18.16 -15.48 -17.27
C THR A 577 -18.43 -14.16 -16.57
N LEU A 578 -19.00 -13.18 -17.27
CA LEU A 578 -19.45 -11.93 -16.66
C LEU A 578 -20.57 -12.18 -15.64
N GLY A 579 -21.59 -12.95 -15.99
CA GLY A 579 -22.69 -13.29 -15.08
C GLY A 579 -22.20 -13.96 -13.80
N LEU A 580 -21.25 -14.89 -13.90
CA LEU A 580 -20.63 -15.56 -12.76
C LEU A 580 -19.81 -14.60 -11.89
N THR A 581 -19.06 -13.67 -12.48
CA THR A 581 -18.24 -12.70 -11.73
C THR A 581 -19.10 -11.62 -11.07
N VAL A 582 -20.16 -11.15 -11.75
CA VAL A 582 -21.19 -10.26 -11.17
C VAL A 582 -21.91 -10.96 -10.02
N TRP A 583 -22.23 -12.25 -10.14
CA TRP A 583 -22.83 -13.02 -9.05
C TRP A 583 -21.92 -13.05 -7.81
N VAL A 584 -20.61 -13.24 -7.99
CA VAL A 584 -19.64 -13.15 -6.89
C VAL A 584 -19.68 -11.77 -6.25
N LEU A 585 -19.64 -10.70 -7.05
CA LEU A 585 -19.71 -9.32 -6.55
C LEU A 585 -20.99 -9.07 -5.75
N LEU A 586 -22.15 -9.44 -6.28
CA LEU A 586 -23.44 -9.25 -5.60
C LEU A 586 -23.50 -10.00 -4.27
N LEU A 587 -23.04 -11.25 -4.21
CA LEU A 587 -22.96 -12.00 -2.95
C LEU A 587 -21.93 -11.43 -1.98
N GLU A 588 -20.82 -10.88 -2.48
CA GLU A 588 -19.82 -10.23 -1.64
C GLU A 588 -20.37 -8.97 -0.99
N LEU A 589 -20.99 -8.08 -1.78
CA LEU A 589 -21.65 -6.85 -1.34
C LEU A 589 -22.80 -7.15 -0.37
N PHE A 590 -23.70 -8.06 -0.76
CA PHE A 590 -24.80 -8.50 0.09
C PHE A 590 -24.28 -9.08 1.41
N GLY A 591 -23.25 -9.91 1.34
CA GLY A 591 -22.64 -10.53 2.51
C GLY A 591 -21.90 -9.56 3.42
N LYS A 592 -21.45 -8.41 2.90
CA LYS A 592 -20.74 -7.36 3.65
C LYS A 592 -21.70 -6.39 4.35
N SER A 593 -22.88 -6.20 3.78
CA SER A 593 -23.95 -5.39 4.34
C SER A 593 -24.44 -5.92 5.70
N CYS A 594 -24.85 -4.99 6.57
CA CYS A 594 -25.49 -5.27 7.85
C CYS A 594 -26.97 -5.59 7.65
N ARG A 595 -27.57 -6.34 8.58
CA ARG A 595 -29.02 -6.63 8.55
C ARG A 595 -29.88 -5.39 8.80
N SER A 596 -29.34 -4.43 9.55
CA SER A 596 -30.02 -3.19 9.97
C SER A 596 -29.87 -2.02 8.99
N ASP A 597 -28.97 -2.12 8.01
CA ASP A 597 -28.73 -1.03 7.06
C ASP A 597 -29.57 -1.24 5.79
N PRO A 598 -30.30 -0.21 5.32
CA PRO A 598 -30.98 -0.27 4.04
C PRO A 598 -29.95 -0.34 2.90
N PHE A 599 -30.24 -1.11 1.85
CA PHE A 599 -29.38 -1.15 0.64
C PHE A 599 -29.53 0.10 -0.23
N ILE A 600 -30.66 0.79 -0.11
CA ILE A 600 -31.02 1.95 -0.92
C ILE A 600 -31.51 3.02 0.05
N GLY A 601 -30.87 4.18 0.02
CA GLY A 601 -31.14 5.30 0.91
C GLY A 601 -30.30 5.29 2.17
N GLU A 602 -30.35 6.41 2.89
CA GLU A 602 -29.65 6.59 4.15
C GLU A 602 -30.33 5.79 5.26
N LYS A 603 -29.56 5.35 6.25
CA LYS A 603 -30.09 4.71 7.44
C LYS A 603 -31.06 5.70 8.11
N LYS A 604 -32.35 5.36 8.18
CA LYS A 604 -33.35 6.18 8.89
C LYS A 604 -32.88 6.38 10.33
N GLY A 605 -32.59 7.62 10.71
CA GLY A 605 -32.01 7.99 12.02
C GLY A 605 -30.63 8.67 11.93
N CYS A 606 -29.90 8.57 10.81
CA CYS A 606 -28.71 9.39 10.58
C CYS A 606 -29.12 10.81 10.15
N SER A 607 -29.71 11.59 11.04
CA SER A 607 -29.70 13.05 10.90
C SER A 607 -28.39 13.55 11.49
N VAL A 608 -27.52 14.11 10.66
CA VAL A 608 -26.39 14.89 11.18
C VAL A 608 -27.00 16.18 11.73
N ARG A 609 -27.12 16.30 13.06
CA ARG A 609 -27.64 17.50 13.72
C ARG A 609 -26.50 18.51 13.83
N TYR A 610 -26.61 19.63 13.10
CA TYR A 610 -25.65 20.73 13.16
C TYR A 610 -26.14 21.79 14.14
N LYS A 611 -25.39 22.04 15.23
CA LYS A 611 -25.72 23.09 16.22
C LYS A 611 -24.92 24.38 15.96
N CYS A 612 -25.41 25.31 15.15
CA CYS A 612 -24.71 26.59 14.96
C CYS A 612 -25.14 27.66 15.98
N LYS A 613 -24.29 28.67 16.20
CA LYS A 613 -24.61 29.83 17.04
C LYS A 613 -25.22 30.91 16.14
N CYS A 614 -26.55 30.92 16.03
CA CYS A 614 -27.27 31.90 15.21
C CYS A 614 -28.04 32.86 16.13
N SER A 615 -28.05 34.16 15.81
CA SER A 615 -28.88 35.14 16.52
C SER A 615 -30.33 34.94 16.11
N LYS A 616 -31.27 35.09 17.04
CA LYS A 616 -32.71 34.94 16.79
C LYS A 616 -33.23 35.80 15.62
N LYS A 617 -32.62 36.97 15.41
CA LYS A 617 -32.89 37.87 14.28
C LYS A 617 -32.41 37.33 12.92
N ASP A 618 -31.27 36.63 12.91
CA ASP A 618 -30.71 36.07 11.68
C ASP A 618 -31.49 34.80 11.26
N LEU A 619 -32.03 34.07 12.24
CA LEU A 619 -32.90 32.92 12.03
C LEU A 619 -34.26 33.34 11.43
N GLU A 620 -34.86 34.42 11.94
CA GLU A 620 -36.12 34.98 11.40
C GLU A 620 -35.95 35.54 9.98
N ASN A 621 -34.78 36.08 9.63
CA ASN A 621 -34.48 36.59 8.29
C ASN A 621 -34.18 35.48 7.26
N ALA A 622 -33.77 34.29 7.71
CA ALA A 622 -33.36 33.19 6.83
C ALA A 622 -34.52 32.38 6.22
N ASN A 623 -35.78 32.66 6.56
CA ASN A 623 -36.99 32.08 5.93
C ASN A 623 -36.95 30.55 5.73
N LEU A 624 -36.49 29.81 6.74
CA LEU A 624 -36.35 28.34 6.66
C LEU A 624 -37.68 27.57 6.82
N ASP A 625 -38.79 28.25 7.09
CA ASP A 625 -40.06 27.61 7.47
C ASP A 625 -40.99 27.22 6.30
N GLU A 626 -40.64 27.43 5.02
CA GLU A 626 -41.62 27.26 3.93
C GLU A 626 -41.32 26.26 2.79
N LYS A 627 -40.44 25.25 2.98
CA LYS A 627 -40.38 24.11 2.01
C LYS A 627 -40.35 22.73 2.68
N PRO A 628 -41.48 21.98 2.70
CA PRO A 628 -41.61 20.74 3.46
C PRO A 628 -41.01 19.50 2.76
N LYS A 629 -39.92 19.64 1.98
CA LYS A 629 -39.34 18.51 1.22
C LYS A 629 -37.82 18.36 1.31
N THR A 630 -37.12 19.23 2.02
CA THR A 630 -35.69 19.08 2.33
C THR A 630 -35.53 18.61 3.77
N ALA A 631 -34.62 17.67 4.01
CA ALA A 631 -34.34 17.12 5.33
C ALA A 631 -34.16 18.26 6.34
N THR A 632 -35.08 18.37 7.29
CA THR A 632 -35.11 19.44 8.28
C THR A 632 -33.93 19.28 9.23
N ALA A 633 -32.93 20.16 9.11
CA ALA A 633 -31.95 20.37 10.16
C ALA A 633 -32.67 21.12 11.31
N GLU A 634 -32.86 20.48 12.45
CA GLU A 634 -33.33 21.18 13.66
C GLU A 634 -32.23 22.14 14.15
N VAL A 635 -32.44 23.44 13.95
CA VAL A 635 -31.57 24.50 14.49
C VAL A 635 -32.07 24.86 15.90
N LEU A 636 -31.25 24.60 16.90
CA LEU A 636 -31.52 24.94 18.31
C LEU A 636 -30.54 26.00 18.79
N GLU A 637 -31.05 26.97 19.55
CA GLU A 637 -30.26 28.04 20.14
C GLU A 637 -29.30 27.45 21.21
N LEU A 638 -27.99 27.62 21.01
CA LEU A 638 -26.98 27.16 21.96
C LEU A 638 -27.10 27.93 23.29
N GLY A 639 -26.95 27.22 24.42
CA GLY A 639 -26.91 27.86 25.73
C GLY A 639 -25.74 28.87 25.82
N PRO A 640 -25.83 29.89 26.69
CA PRO A 640 -24.88 31.02 26.74
C PRO A 640 -23.41 30.64 27.01
N ARG A 641 -23.12 29.37 27.34
CA ARG A 641 -21.78 28.84 27.62
C ARG A 641 -21.22 27.90 26.53
N GLU A 642 -21.99 27.54 25.51
CA GLU A 642 -21.53 26.63 24.44
C GLU A 642 -21.00 27.43 23.23
N LYS A 643 -19.81 27.08 22.74
CA LYS A 643 -19.06 27.89 21.75
C LYS A 643 -18.87 27.22 20.38
N THR A 644 -19.21 25.94 20.22
CA THR A 644 -19.03 25.20 18.96
C THR A 644 -20.15 24.20 18.71
N ALA A 645 -20.50 24.00 17.44
CA ALA A 645 -21.38 22.93 16.98
C ALA A 645 -20.76 21.57 17.29
N VAL A 646 -21.40 20.78 18.16
CA VAL A 646 -21.08 19.37 18.32
C VAL A 646 -22.07 18.59 17.47
N ALA A 647 -21.57 17.78 16.53
CA ALA A 647 -22.40 16.80 15.84
C ALA A 647 -22.83 15.74 16.87
N ASP A 648 -24.10 15.78 17.25
CA ASP A 648 -24.68 14.80 18.17
C ASP A 648 -25.28 13.67 17.32
N VAL A 649 -24.59 12.53 17.26
CA VAL A 649 -25.10 11.34 16.59
C VAL A 649 -25.93 10.58 17.61
N GLN A 650 -27.25 10.70 17.54
CA GLN A 650 -28.15 9.83 18.30
C GLN A 650 -28.36 8.52 17.52
N ASP A 651 -28.34 7.39 18.24
CA ASP A 651 -28.46 6.01 17.70
C ASP A 651 -29.77 5.73 16.95
#